data_AF-A0A8H6QCN8-F1
#
_entry.id   AF-A0A8H6QCN8-F1
#
_cell.length_a   1.000
_cell.length_b   1.000
_cell.length_c   1.000
_cell.angle_alpha   90.00
_cell.angle_beta   90.00
_cell.angle_gamma   90.00
#
_symmetry.space_group_name_H-M   'P 1'
#
loop_
_entity.id
_entity.type
_entity.pdbx_description
1 polymer ?
#
loop_
_entity_poly.entity_id
_entity_poly.type
_entity_poly.pdbx_seq_one_letter_code
_entity_poly.pdbx_strand_id
1 'polypeptide(L)'
;MTVSEPEEQQREAVQKALDELVTAANSYLKPSKSADAKEDRLALAEKATRLAQTLRGPVPMALSHFESVVQIAALRTLMEAGVFEAIPSEGASISADEISARTGVDKNILVRLMRAVTALGPFRETGKEQYSHTPFSEAYLTPDISGCFPVMSDFIFGPVLQICQFLRQNNWKGTITTRNNPFTLAHNCPGETMFEYLYKRPDRVAPVTRATDADPEQMAMDLYPWDVELGPLAVDDRVTIVDVGGSHGNALRGIKKAVPCLKGRFVLQDLDPVIQEHHEALRADGIEPMSLDFFKQVQPIKGAPVYYFRRVFHDWPDEPESKLILQNTAASMDRERSRILIHEIIVPEMGATMSHAWQDLTLMAIGGMERREKDFARLLDSAGLQLVKVWRKQGDMMGIVEARLNGIKVIIVGLGIAGLVAAIECYRKGHEIVGLERSPEIRVLGDSIALGSNATKVLQKWDNGEVLRQLVRQADDVAAMEILDPAGKVYAMDAMTGYGLGEGMIIHRGSLVTGLYEYAMTLGIDLRFGVAVTEYWEEGDSAGVTLDGEQRIAADCVIGADGVHSKAREFVLGYQMTPHVSGLAAFRACFDAGLLADDPEAAWILEQAGEHDRMLRYITTGGLGLTLATGKRGRNIIWQVWHRNHEQADESWANTTGAAAEDALALLQDWPVYSKIAPVLRHTPKDKLADYKIITRDPLPTWISGGGRLMLIGDAAHPASPIAGQGGGQAVEDAATLAIGLELAGRNQVKLALQAVQAIRYPRNCLIQESGNAIYSQMRDPDWEAVEKDPSLMKFPRPQWIFGYDVQQDVYEEFRVAMSAIQGKRRYQPRNIPSDAKYRILHDYKEGSN
;
A
#
# COMPACT_ATOMS: atom_id res chain seq x y z
N MET A 1 -22.48 68.16 17.04
CA MET A 1 -21.71 67.73 15.85
C MET A 1 -21.96 66.25 15.71
N THR A 2 -22.86 65.86 14.81
CA THR A 2 -23.15 64.46 14.51
C THR A 2 -21.96 63.88 13.74
N VAL A 3 -21.34 62.84 14.29
CA VAL A 3 -20.33 62.04 13.60
C VAL A 3 -20.95 61.55 12.30
N SER A 4 -20.21 61.63 11.19
CA SER A 4 -20.73 61.17 9.90
C SER A 4 -20.92 59.64 9.94
N GLU A 5 -22.02 59.15 9.35
CA GLU A 5 -22.38 57.71 9.30
C GLU A 5 -21.20 56.77 8.91
N PRO A 6 -20.27 57.15 8.01
CA PRO A 6 -19.09 56.34 7.69
C PRO A 6 -18.05 56.22 8.82
N GLU A 7 -17.87 57.25 9.64
CA GLU A 7 -16.91 57.22 10.77
C GLU A 7 -17.42 56.35 11.91
N GLU A 8 -18.74 56.30 12.11
CA GLU A 8 -19.38 55.45 13.12
C GLU A 8 -19.26 53.96 12.74
N GLN A 9 -19.54 53.62 11.47
CA GLN A 9 -19.34 52.27 10.93
C GLN A 9 -17.88 51.79 11.02
N GLN A 10 -16.91 52.67 10.79
CA GLN A 10 -15.49 52.31 10.93
C GLN A 10 -15.12 52.00 12.39
N ARG A 11 -15.64 52.78 13.35
CA ARG A 11 -15.40 52.52 14.79
C ARG A 11 -16.01 51.20 15.23
N GLU A 12 -17.21 50.87 14.78
CA GLU A 12 -17.84 49.57 15.06
C GLU A 12 -17.03 48.40 14.49
N ALA A 13 -16.52 48.54 13.25
CA ALA A 13 -15.67 47.52 12.64
C ALA A 13 -14.35 47.33 13.40
N VAL A 14 -13.72 48.42 13.85
CA VAL A 14 -12.50 48.37 14.69
C VAL A 14 -12.79 47.66 16.02
N GLN A 15 -13.90 48.00 16.69
CA GLN A 15 -14.27 47.35 17.95
C GLN A 15 -14.47 45.85 17.77
N LYS A 16 -15.18 45.43 16.72
CA LYS A 16 -15.37 44.02 16.41
C LYS A 16 -14.04 43.30 16.17
N ALA A 17 -13.14 43.88 15.37
CA ALA A 17 -11.83 43.29 15.10
C ALA A 17 -10.97 43.19 16.38
N LEU A 18 -11.09 44.17 17.28
CA LEU A 18 -10.43 44.15 18.58
C LEU A 18 -10.98 43.04 19.48
N ASP A 19 -12.30 42.85 19.53
CA ASP A 19 -12.92 41.78 20.32
C ASP A 19 -12.51 40.38 19.82
N GLU A 20 -12.42 40.20 18.50
CA GLU A 20 -11.91 38.97 17.89
C GLU A 20 -10.42 38.74 18.25
N LEU A 21 -9.61 39.80 18.24
CA LEU A 21 -8.19 39.74 18.62
C LEU A 21 -8.02 39.35 20.09
N VAL A 22 -8.78 39.97 20.99
CA VAL A 22 -8.76 39.67 22.43
C VAL A 22 -9.17 38.22 22.68
N THR A 23 -10.18 37.73 21.96
CA THR A 23 -10.60 36.33 22.04
C THR A 23 -9.49 35.38 21.61
N ALA A 24 -8.85 35.63 20.45
CA ALA A 24 -7.74 34.81 19.97
C ALA A 24 -6.52 34.87 20.91
N ALA A 25 -6.22 36.04 21.48
CA ALA A 25 -5.14 36.22 22.45
C ALA A 25 -5.39 35.40 23.72
N ASN A 26 -6.63 35.42 24.23
CA ASN A 26 -7.02 34.63 25.39
C ASN A 26 -6.93 33.12 25.13
N SER A 27 -7.18 32.66 23.90
CA SER A 27 -6.94 31.25 23.53
C SER A 27 -5.44 30.93 23.54
N TYR A 28 -4.62 31.71 22.83
CA TYR A 28 -3.18 31.51 22.75
C TYR A 28 -2.46 31.56 24.11
N LEU A 29 -2.93 32.41 25.03
CA LEU A 29 -2.33 32.57 26.36
C LEU A 29 -2.73 31.45 27.35
N LYS A 30 -3.69 30.58 27.02
CA LYS A 30 -4.03 29.44 27.87
C LYS A 30 -2.97 28.34 27.75
N PRO A 31 -2.64 27.62 28.84
CA PRO A 31 -1.77 26.46 28.76
C PRO A 31 -2.44 25.36 27.92
N SER A 32 -1.92 25.08 26.73
CA SER A 32 -2.39 24.01 25.83
C SER A 32 -1.25 23.07 25.41
N LYS A 33 -1.59 21.98 24.71
CA LYS A 33 -0.59 21.07 24.12
C LYS A 33 0.13 21.79 22.97
N SER A 34 1.36 21.39 22.64
CA SER A 34 2.20 22.12 21.67
C SER A 34 1.58 22.30 20.27
N ALA A 35 0.69 21.39 19.84
CA ALA A 35 0.01 21.49 18.55
C ALA A 35 -1.02 22.62 18.53
N ASP A 36 -1.86 22.73 19.56
CA ASP A 36 -2.89 23.76 19.70
C ASP A 36 -2.24 25.17 19.75
N ALA A 37 -1.07 25.28 20.38
CA ALA A 37 -0.34 26.53 20.52
C ALA A 37 0.12 27.15 19.18
N LYS A 38 0.48 26.34 18.17
CA LYS A 38 0.86 26.86 16.83
C LYS A 38 -0.36 27.40 16.07
N GLU A 39 -1.48 26.68 16.13
CA GLU A 39 -2.73 27.09 15.49
C GLU A 39 -3.30 28.35 16.12
N ASP A 40 -3.35 28.41 17.46
CA ASP A 40 -3.77 29.59 18.21
C ASP A 40 -2.89 30.81 17.91
N ARG A 41 -1.57 30.60 17.75
CA ARG A 41 -0.64 31.68 17.37
C ARG A 41 -0.94 32.21 15.97
N LEU A 42 -1.21 31.32 15.01
CA LEU A 42 -1.53 31.73 13.64
C LEU A 42 -2.85 32.49 13.60
N ALA A 43 -3.88 32.00 14.29
CA ALA A 43 -5.17 32.67 14.42
C ALA A 43 -5.01 34.07 15.05
N LEU A 44 -4.21 34.19 16.11
CA LEU A 44 -3.89 35.46 16.75
C LEU A 44 -3.21 36.44 15.78
N ALA A 45 -2.21 35.98 15.02
CA ALA A 45 -1.51 36.81 14.02
C ALA A 45 -2.45 37.27 12.88
N GLU A 46 -3.36 36.40 12.44
CA GLU A 46 -4.38 36.73 11.45
C GLU A 46 -5.31 37.84 11.97
N LYS A 47 -5.83 37.71 13.19
CA LYS A 47 -6.71 38.73 13.79
C LYS A 47 -5.98 40.06 14.01
N ALA A 48 -4.71 40.03 14.40
CA ALA A 48 -3.90 41.24 14.56
C ALA A 48 -3.72 41.97 13.23
N THR A 49 -3.48 41.20 12.16
CA THR A 49 -3.36 41.74 10.79
C THR A 49 -4.68 42.35 10.34
N ARG A 50 -5.82 41.68 10.58
CA ARG A 50 -7.14 42.21 10.26
C ARG A 50 -7.42 43.52 11.00
N LEU A 51 -7.12 43.60 12.29
CA LEU A 51 -7.27 44.84 13.06
C LEU A 51 -6.43 45.99 12.44
N ALA A 52 -5.17 45.73 12.08
CA ALA A 52 -4.31 46.72 11.42
C ALA A 52 -4.89 47.20 10.08
N GLN A 53 -5.46 46.29 9.28
CA GLN A 53 -6.16 46.62 8.04
C GLN A 53 -7.41 47.47 8.28
N THR A 54 -8.23 47.10 9.28
CA THR A 54 -9.45 47.84 9.64
C THR A 54 -9.13 49.25 10.13
N LEU A 55 -8.05 49.42 10.90
CA LEU A 55 -7.59 50.73 11.38
C LEU A 55 -7.15 51.65 10.22
N ARG A 56 -6.45 51.10 9.22
CA ARG A 56 -6.05 51.86 8.03
C ARG A 56 -7.25 52.21 7.14
N GLY A 57 -8.23 51.31 7.06
CA GLY A 57 -9.33 51.38 6.10
C GLY A 57 -8.90 50.95 4.69
N PRO A 58 -9.86 50.69 3.77
CA PRO A 58 -9.58 49.98 2.52
C PRO A 58 -8.59 50.69 1.58
N VAL A 59 -8.76 52.01 1.38
CA VAL A 59 -7.92 52.77 0.44
C VAL A 59 -6.49 52.96 0.96
N PRO A 60 -6.26 53.43 2.21
CA PRO A 60 -4.91 53.51 2.76
C PRO A 60 -4.24 52.14 2.92
N MET A 61 -5.02 51.07 3.11
CA MET A 61 -4.47 49.72 3.12
C MET A 61 -3.91 49.32 1.75
N ALA A 62 -4.57 49.68 0.64
CA ALA A 62 -4.00 49.46 -0.69
C ALA A 62 -2.66 50.20 -0.90
N LEU A 63 -2.49 51.36 -0.26
CA LEU A 63 -1.23 52.12 -0.30
C LEU A 63 -0.08 51.45 0.46
N SER A 64 -0.36 50.54 1.40
CA SER A 64 0.66 49.80 2.17
C SER A 64 1.58 48.94 1.29
N HIS A 65 1.13 48.57 0.09
CA HIS A 65 1.98 47.84 -0.85
C HIS A 65 3.13 48.70 -1.40
N PHE A 66 2.91 50.02 -1.57
CA PHE A 66 3.98 50.94 -1.95
C PHE A 66 5.00 51.09 -0.80
N GLU A 67 4.52 51.16 0.44
CA GLU A 67 5.36 51.19 1.65
C GLU A 67 6.24 49.92 1.73
N SER A 68 5.65 48.76 1.47
CA SER A 68 6.34 47.46 1.53
C SER A 68 7.48 47.38 0.50
N VAL A 69 7.26 47.84 -0.73
CA VAL A 69 8.29 47.83 -1.78
C VAL A 69 9.49 48.71 -1.41
N VAL A 70 9.24 49.93 -0.95
CA VAL A 70 10.34 50.84 -0.57
C VAL A 70 11.06 50.38 0.71
N GLN A 71 10.35 49.73 1.63
CA GLN A 71 10.93 49.13 2.83
C GLN A 71 11.90 48.00 2.47
N ILE A 72 11.49 47.08 1.58
CA ILE A 72 12.36 45.98 1.12
C ILE A 72 13.61 46.54 0.43
N ALA A 73 13.44 47.52 -0.46
CA ALA A 73 14.57 48.17 -1.14
C ALA A 73 15.53 48.87 -0.16
N ALA A 74 14.99 49.54 0.86
CA ALA A 74 15.79 50.18 1.89
C ALA A 74 16.56 49.14 2.74
N LEU A 75 15.90 48.08 3.20
CA LEU A 75 16.54 47.02 3.98
C LEU A 75 17.70 46.38 3.22
N ARG A 76 17.49 46.00 1.95
CA ARG A 76 18.57 45.43 1.13
C ARG A 76 19.72 46.42 0.95
N THR A 77 19.43 47.67 0.62
CA THR A 77 20.47 48.68 0.40
C THR A 77 21.29 48.93 1.68
N LEU A 78 20.62 49.04 2.83
CA LEU A 78 21.27 49.26 4.13
C LEU A 78 22.13 48.05 4.52
N MET A 79 21.65 46.83 4.29
CA MET A 79 22.38 45.60 4.58
C MET A 79 23.62 45.46 3.70
N GLU A 80 23.48 45.65 2.39
CA GLU A 80 24.62 45.57 1.45
C GLU A 80 25.69 46.62 1.75
N ALA A 81 25.26 47.81 2.19
CA ALA A 81 26.18 48.88 2.53
C ALA A 81 26.83 48.73 3.92
N GLY A 82 26.58 47.64 4.65
CA GLY A 82 27.16 47.38 5.97
C GLY A 82 26.57 48.22 7.10
N VAL A 83 25.37 48.79 6.92
CA VAL A 83 24.73 49.64 7.95
C VAL A 83 24.26 48.83 9.14
N PHE A 84 23.83 47.58 8.95
CA PHE A 84 23.43 46.70 10.06
C PHE A 84 24.62 46.43 10.99
N GLU A 85 25.80 46.17 10.43
CA GLU A 85 27.02 45.92 11.21
C GLU A 85 27.59 47.20 11.83
N ALA A 86 27.37 48.36 11.20
CA ALA A 86 27.86 49.64 11.69
C ALA A 86 27.07 50.17 12.91
N ILE A 87 25.80 49.82 13.02
CA ILE A 87 24.94 50.19 14.15
C ILE A 87 25.26 49.28 15.35
N PRO A 88 25.51 49.85 16.55
CA PRO A 88 25.78 49.04 17.73
C PRO A 88 24.61 48.11 18.09
N SER A 89 24.94 46.87 18.44
CA SER A 89 23.98 45.91 19.01
C SER A 89 23.46 46.35 20.38
N GLU A 90 22.46 45.64 20.90
CA GLU A 90 21.88 45.87 22.24
C GLU A 90 21.14 47.23 22.37
N GLY A 91 20.74 47.82 21.24
CA GLY A 91 19.87 49.00 21.20
C GLY A 91 20.57 50.32 21.55
N ALA A 92 21.91 50.37 21.57
CA ALA A 92 22.63 51.63 21.67
C ALA A 92 22.42 52.50 20.41
N SER A 93 22.26 53.80 20.62
CA SER A 93 22.01 54.78 19.56
C SER A 93 23.31 55.20 18.87
N ILE A 94 23.25 55.44 17.56
CA ILE A 94 24.34 55.99 16.74
C ILE A 94 23.79 57.06 15.78
N SER A 95 24.59 58.08 15.49
CA SER A 95 24.20 59.15 14.57
C SER A 95 24.33 58.78 13.10
N ALA A 96 23.55 59.41 12.23
CA ALA A 96 23.67 59.26 10.78
C ALA A 96 25.07 59.66 10.26
N ASP A 97 25.71 60.66 10.88
CA ASP A 97 27.08 61.09 10.54
C ASP A 97 28.10 59.97 10.82
N GLU A 98 27.98 59.30 11.96
CA GLU A 98 28.88 58.20 12.34
C GLU A 98 28.63 56.94 11.50
N ILE A 99 27.37 56.59 11.21
CA ILE A 99 27.06 55.48 10.30
C ILE A 99 27.66 55.78 8.91
N SER A 100 27.42 56.98 8.38
CA SER A 100 27.95 57.41 7.07
C SER A 100 29.47 57.34 7.03
N ALA A 101 30.16 57.78 8.10
CA ALA A 101 31.61 57.71 8.20
C ALA A 101 32.14 56.26 8.25
N ARG A 102 31.40 55.31 8.83
CA ARG A 102 31.79 53.90 8.94
C ARG A 102 31.54 53.09 7.66
N THR A 103 30.45 53.38 6.96
CA THR A 103 29.99 52.59 5.80
C THR A 103 30.36 53.22 4.45
N GLY A 104 30.62 54.53 4.43
CA GLY A 104 30.82 55.29 3.20
C GLY A 104 29.52 55.65 2.45
N VAL A 105 28.35 55.32 3.00
CA VAL A 105 27.05 55.72 2.44
C VAL A 105 26.86 57.23 2.60
N ASP A 106 26.42 57.92 1.54
CA ASP A 106 26.05 59.34 1.65
C ASP A 106 25.00 59.54 2.74
N LYS A 107 25.25 60.49 3.64
CA LYS A 107 24.38 60.78 4.78
C LYS A 107 22.94 61.06 4.37
N ASN A 108 22.72 61.84 3.31
CA ASN A 108 21.36 62.19 2.89
C ASN A 108 20.62 60.98 2.32
N ILE A 109 21.32 60.10 1.61
CA ILE A 109 20.78 58.81 1.17
C ILE A 109 20.44 57.95 2.39
N LEU A 110 21.37 57.77 3.33
CA LEU A 110 21.15 57.01 4.56
C LEU A 110 19.89 57.48 5.30
N VAL A 111 19.80 58.78 5.61
CA VAL A 111 18.65 59.35 6.32
C VAL A 111 17.35 59.10 5.57
N ARG A 112 17.35 59.15 4.23
CA ARG A 112 16.16 58.85 3.42
C ARG A 112 15.76 57.37 3.49
N LEU A 113 16.72 56.46 3.44
CA LEU A 113 16.49 55.01 3.57
C LEU A 113 15.97 54.66 4.96
N MET A 114 16.56 55.26 6.01
CA MET A 114 16.16 55.01 7.40
C MET A 114 14.70 55.36 7.67
N ARG A 115 14.12 56.37 6.98
CA ARG A 115 12.68 56.69 7.10
C ARG A 115 11.76 55.52 6.75
N ALA A 116 12.17 54.64 5.84
CA ALA A 116 11.38 53.47 5.43
C ALA A 116 11.46 52.32 6.45
N VAL A 117 12.41 52.34 7.38
CA VAL A 117 12.71 51.21 8.27
C VAL A 117 12.65 51.53 9.77
N THR A 118 12.19 52.73 10.15
CA THR A 118 12.07 53.14 11.57
C THR A 118 10.63 53.26 12.08
N ALA A 119 9.69 53.77 11.29
CA ALA A 119 8.32 54.05 11.78
C ALA A 119 7.50 52.78 12.05
N LEU A 120 7.56 51.82 11.12
CA LEU A 120 6.96 50.48 11.22
C LEU A 120 7.99 49.39 10.89
N GLY A 121 9.26 49.78 10.78
CA GLY A 121 10.33 48.89 10.37
C GLY A 121 11.13 48.34 11.56
N PRO A 122 12.16 47.55 11.26
CA PRO A 122 12.89 46.80 12.28
C PRO A 122 13.90 47.64 13.08
N PHE A 123 14.17 48.89 12.69
CA PHE A 123 15.04 49.82 13.43
C PHE A 123 14.22 50.79 14.27
N ARG A 124 14.88 51.50 15.19
CA ARG A 124 14.27 52.57 15.99
C ARG A 124 14.96 53.90 15.72
N GLU A 125 14.18 54.96 15.51
CA GLU A 125 14.68 56.34 15.53
C GLU A 125 14.63 56.86 16.98
N THR A 126 15.80 57.11 17.58
CA THR A 126 15.92 57.51 18.99
C THR A 126 16.04 59.02 19.16
N GLY A 127 16.26 59.75 18.07
CA GLY A 127 16.41 61.19 18.03
C GLY A 127 16.59 61.67 16.59
N LYS A 128 16.77 62.98 16.39
CA LYS A 128 16.99 63.54 15.06
C LYS A 128 18.24 62.91 14.43
N GLU A 129 18.04 62.17 13.34
CA GLU A 129 19.12 61.49 12.61
C GLU A 129 19.94 60.55 13.51
N GLN A 130 19.26 59.92 14.48
CA GLN A 130 19.85 58.94 15.39
C GLN A 130 19.04 57.65 15.38
N TYR A 131 19.75 56.53 15.31
CA TYR A 131 19.15 55.21 15.10
C TYR A 131 19.74 54.18 16.04
N SER A 132 18.93 53.19 16.41
CA SER A 132 19.37 52.02 17.15
C SER A 132 18.78 50.74 16.57
N HIS A 133 19.46 49.62 16.86
CA HIS A 133 18.89 48.30 16.64
C HIS A 133 17.66 48.06 17.51
N THR A 134 16.85 47.11 17.05
CA THR A 134 15.86 46.37 17.85
C THR A 134 16.07 44.88 17.58
N PRO A 135 15.49 43.96 18.37
CA PRO A 135 15.57 42.53 18.08
C PRO A 135 15.12 42.16 16.65
N PHE A 136 14.23 42.95 16.03
CA PHE A 136 13.75 42.72 14.67
C PHE A 136 14.77 43.10 13.59
N SER A 137 15.66 44.07 13.83
CA SER A 137 16.74 44.40 12.88
C SER A 137 17.95 43.51 13.09
N GLU A 138 18.26 43.16 14.33
CA GLU A 138 19.31 42.17 14.64
C GLU A 138 18.98 40.78 14.07
N ALA A 139 17.68 40.44 13.90
CA ALA A 139 17.27 39.22 13.21
C ALA A 139 17.87 39.08 11.81
N TYR A 140 18.16 40.18 11.09
CA TYR A 140 18.79 40.14 9.76
C TYR A 140 20.27 39.76 9.80
N LEU A 141 20.91 39.85 10.97
CA LEU A 141 22.29 39.42 11.20
C LEU A 141 22.38 37.93 11.59
N THR A 142 21.24 37.27 11.82
CA THR A 142 21.24 35.82 12.11
C THR A 142 21.67 35.03 10.87
N PRO A 143 22.32 33.85 11.01
CA PRO A 143 22.81 33.07 9.87
C PRO A 143 21.73 32.76 8.81
N ASP A 144 20.52 32.40 9.23
CA ASP A 144 19.42 32.07 8.31
C ASP A 144 19.00 33.27 7.45
N ILE A 145 18.78 34.44 8.08
CA ILE A 145 18.31 35.63 7.36
C ILE A 145 19.44 36.27 6.57
N SER A 146 20.66 36.31 7.11
CA SER A 146 21.83 36.86 6.43
C SER A 146 22.30 36.01 5.24
N GLY A 147 22.02 34.70 5.25
CA GLY A 147 22.19 33.83 4.08
C GLY A 147 21.10 34.02 3.03
N CYS A 148 19.83 34.04 3.45
CA CYS A 148 18.68 34.00 2.55
C CYS A 148 18.30 35.37 1.96
N PHE A 149 18.19 36.42 2.79
CA PHE A 149 17.63 37.71 2.37
C PHE A 149 18.44 38.40 1.25
N PRO A 150 19.79 38.42 1.26
CA PRO A 150 20.57 38.97 0.15
C PRO A 150 20.32 38.25 -1.18
N VAL A 151 20.30 36.91 -1.18
CA VAL A 151 20.07 36.12 -2.40
C VAL A 151 18.65 36.34 -2.94
N MET A 152 17.65 36.31 -2.06
CA MET A 152 16.25 36.56 -2.43
C MET A 152 16.08 37.96 -3.03
N SER A 153 16.67 38.97 -2.41
CA SER A 153 16.52 40.36 -2.85
C SER A 153 17.29 40.68 -4.14
N ASP A 154 18.49 40.15 -4.31
CA ASP A 154 19.31 40.39 -5.49
C ASP A 154 18.81 39.64 -6.72
N PHE A 155 18.35 38.40 -6.53
CA PHE A 155 18.09 37.51 -7.63
C PHE A 155 16.62 37.17 -7.83
N ILE A 156 15.75 37.26 -6.82
CA ILE A 156 14.39 36.70 -6.90
C ILE A 156 13.28 37.75 -6.80
N PHE A 157 13.39 38.77 -5.94
CA PHE A 157 12.34 39.78 -5.79
C PHE A 157 12.05 40.54 -7.10
N GLY A 158 13.09 40.85 -7.89
CA GLY A 158 12.95 41.43 -9.23
C GLY A 158 12.09 40.56 -10.16
N PRO A 159 12.47 39.29 -10.40
CA PRO A 159 11.64 38.32 -11.12
C PRO A 159 10.21 38.18 -10.61
N VAL A 160 9.98 38.11 -9.31
CA VAL A 160 8.64 37.98 -8.71
C VAL A 160 7.76 39.18 -9.11
N LEU A 161 8.30 40.40 -9.05
CA LEU A 161 7.57 41.60 -9.50
C LEU A 161 7.29 41.60 -11.01
N GLN A 162 8.05 40.83 -11.80
CA GLN A 162 7.88 40.69 -13.25
C GLN A 162 6.96 39.54 -13.69
N ILE A 163 6.38 38.76 -12.77
CA ILE A 163 5.39 37.71 -13.11
C ILE A 163 4.27 38.28 -13.99
N CYS A 164 3.73 39.45 -13.62
CA CYS A 164 2.67 40.12 -14.38
C CYS A 164 3.10 40.46 -15.81
N GLN A 165 4.34 40.92 -16.00
CA GLN A 165 4.87 41.24 -17.32
C GLN A 165 5.03 39.99 -18.18
N PHE A 166 5.60 38.93 -17.62
CA PHE A 166 5.79 37.66 -18.32
C PHE A 166 4.44 37.05 -18.75
N LEU A 167 3.47 37.00 -17.84
CA LEU A 167 2.14 36.47 -18.15
C LEU A 167 1.44 37.33 -19.20
N ARG A 168 1.55 38.66 -19.13
CA ARG A 168 0.98 39.56 -20.15
C ARG A 168 1.55 39.30 -21.54
N GLN A 169 2.87 39.09 -21.66
CA GLN A 169 3.52 38.73 -22.93
C GLN A 169 2.97 37.42 -23.51
N ASN A 170 2.44 36.54 -22.65
CA ASN A 170 1.89 35.24 -23.00
C ASN A 170 0.36 35.17 -22.88
N ASN A 171 -0.34 36.31 -22.92
CA ASN A 171 -1.81 36.40 -22.84
C ASN A 171 -2.40 35.66 -21.61
N TRP A 172 -1.74 35.77 -20.46
CA TRP A 172 -2.15 35.18 -19.18
C TRP A 172 -2.23 33.63 -19.20
N LYS A 173 -1.52 32.98 -20.12
CA LYS A 173 -1.45 31.52 -20.22
C LYS A 173 -0.29 30.95 -19.40
N GLY A 174 -0.48 29.75 -18.84
CA GLY A 174 0.55 28.97 -18.14
C GLY A 174 1.63 28.47 -19.10
N THR A 175 2.60 29.35 -19.40
CA THR A 175 3.71 29.14 -20.35
C THR A 175 5.07 29.21 -19.68
N ILE A 176 5.07 29.37 -18.35
CA ILE A 176 6.26 29.36 -17.51
C ILE A 176 6.89 27.97 -17.59
N THR A 177 8.18 27.91 -17.87
CA THR A 177 9.01 26.70 -17.80
C THR A 177 10.28 27.01 -17.00
N THR A 178 11.09 26.00 -16.69
CA THR A 178 12.36 26.17 -15.97
C THR A 178 13.38 27.06 -16.70
N ARG A 179 13.21 27.27 -18.01
CA ARG A 179 14.14 28.00 -18.90
C ARG A 179 13.49 29.16 -19.66
N ASN A 180 12.22 29.41 -19.41
CA ASN A 180 11.45 30.54 -19.95
C ASN A 180 10.42 30.97 -18.90
N ASN A 181 10.80 31.92 -18.07
CA ASN A 181 10.08 32.33 -16.88
C ASN A 181 10.41 33.80 -16.50
N PRO A 182 9.73 34.36 -15.48
CA PRO A 182 10.01 35.71 -15.00
C PRO A 182 11.48 35.95 -14.60
N PHE A 183 12.20 34.93 -14.11
CA PHE A 183 13.61 35.04 -13.80
C PHE A 183 14.45 35.28 -15.05
N THR A 184 14.26 34.47 -16.09
CA THR A 184 14.97 34.65 -17.37
C THR A 184 14.63 35.98 -18.05
N LEU A 185 13.41 36.48 -17.87
CA LEU A 185 12.99 37.80 -18.35
C LEU A 185 13.74 38.91 -17.59
N ALA A 186 13.76 38.86 -16.26
CA ALA A 186 14.34 39.90 -15.43
C ALA A 186 15.88 39.96 -15.53
N HIS A 187 16.54 38.81 -15.64
CA HIS A 187 18.00 38.70 -15.73
C HIS A 187 18.51 38.60 -17.17
N ASN A 188 17.62 38.64 -18.17
CA ASN A 188 17.95 38.54 -19.60
C ASN A 188 18.80 37.30 -19.94
N CYS A 189 18.39 36.14 -19.44
CA CYS A 189 19.08 34.86 -19.62
C CYS A 189 18.16 33.72 -20.12
N PRO A 190 17.46 33.90 -21.25
CA PRO A 190 16.57 32.87 -21.79
C PRO A 190 17.33 31.57 -22.10
N GLY A 191 16.72 30.43 -21.81
CA GLY A 191 17.32 29.11 -22.05
C GLY A 191 18.15 28.56 -20.89
N GLU A 192 18.36 29.35 -19.84
CA GLU A 192 19.09 28.94 -18.63
C GLU A 192 18.12 28.73 -17.47
N THR A 193 18.36 27.70 -16.65
CA THR A 193 17.70 27.63 -15.33
C THR A 193 18.32 28.64 -14.37
N MET A 194 17.63 28.91 -13.26
CA MET A 194 18.19 29.75 -12.19
C MET A 194 19.57 29.24 -11.74
N PHE A 195 19.70 27.95 -11.46
CA PHE A 195 20.96 27.36 -10.98
C PHE A 195 22.07 27.44 -12.03
N GLU A 196 21.76 27.18 -13.31
CA GLU A 196 22.73 27.35 -14.41
C GLU A 196 23.25 28.78 -14.48
N TYR A 197 22.36 29.77 -14.40
CA TYR A 197 22.72 31.19 -14.44
C TYR A 197 23.55 31.63 -13.21
N LEU A 198 23.18 31.18 -12.02
CA LEU A 198 23.87 31.54 -10.77
C LEU A 198 25.26 30.89 -10.69
N TYR A 199 25.36 29.59 -10.94
CA TYR A 199 26.61 28.83 -10.80
C TYR A 199 27.63 29.05 -11.93
N LYS A 200 27.25 29.73 -13.02
CA LYS A 200 28.22 30.26 -14.01
C LYS A 200 29.23 31.24 -13.42
N ARG A 201 28.88 31.88 -12.29
CA ARG A 201 29.72 32.83 -11.58
C ARG A 201 30.22 32.22 -10.26
N PRO A 202 31.51 31.87 -10.13
CA PRO A 202 32.04 31.27 -8.90
C PRO A 202 31.80 32.10 -7.63
N ASP A 203 31.80 33.43 -7.75
CA ASP A 203 31.50 34.35 -6.63
C ASP A 203 30.07 34.23 -6.08
N ARG A 204 29.15 33.59 -6.83
CA ARG A 204 27.76 33.38 -6.42
C ARG A 204 27.50 32.02 -5.79
N VAL A 205 28.40 31.05 -5.91
CA VAL A 205 28.19 29.69 -5.38
C VAL A 205 27.99 29.74 -3.86
N ALA A 206 28.97 30.23 -3.11
CA ALA A 206 28.89 30.28 -1.64
C ALA A 206 27.71 31.10 -1.07
N PRO A 207 27.31 32.26 -1.64
CA PRO A 207 26.08 32.93 -1.23
C PRO A 207 24.81 32.11 -1.49
N VAL A 208 24.68 31.51 -2.68
CA VAL A 208 23.49 30.75 -3.06
C VAL A 208 23.38 29.47 -2.24
N THR A 209 24.48 28.75 -2.06
CA THR A 209 24.48 27.56 -1.20
C THR A 209 24.05 27.98 0.22
N ARG A 210 24.63 29.02 0.83
CA ARG A 210 24.18 29.48 2.17
C ARG A 210 22.68 29.82 2.23
N ALA A 211 22.11 30.39 1.17
CA ALA A 211 20.66 30.62 1.11
C ALA A 211 19.85 29.31 1.07
N THR A 212 20.33 28.29 0.34
CA THR A 212 19.69 26.96 0.34
C THR A 212 19.80 26.23 1.68
N ASP A 213 20.76 26.63 2.53
CA ASP A 213 20.93 26.05 3.86
C ASP A 213 20.02 26.68 4.92
N ALA A 214 19.55 27.91 4.68
CA ALA A 214 18.68 28.61 5.61
C ALA A 214 17.43 27.78 5.94
N ASP A 215 17.20 27.60 7.24
CA ASP A 215 16.10 26.77 7.75
C ASP A 215 15.40 27.46 8.93
N PRO A 216 14.78 28.63 8.70
CA PRO A 216 14.13 29.41 9.74
C PRO A 216 12.95 28.68 10.40
N GLU A 217 12.43 27.63 9.76
CA GLU A 217 11.30 26.84 10.25
C GLU A 217 11.74 25.63 11.09
N GLN A 218 13.05 25.36 11.15
CA GLN A 218 13.71 24.27 11.89
C GLN A 218 13.24 22.86 11.48
N MET A 219 14.13 22.14 10.79
CA MET A 219 13.95 20.76 10.35
C MET A 219 13.39 19.79 11.41
N ALA A 220 12.17 19.26 11.17
CA ALA A 220 11.62 18.16 11.93
C ALA A 220 12.16 16.80 11.42
N MET A 221 13.33 16.40 11.91
CA MET A 221 13.96 15.12 11.50
C MET A 221 13.32 13.87 12.07
N ASP A 222 12.44 14.01 13.06
CA ASP A 222 11.71 12.91 13.68
C ASP A 222 10.36 12.64 12.98
N LEU A 223 10.18 13.15 11.76
CA LEU A 223 8.96 12.95 10.97
C LEU A 223 8.87 11.54 10.38
N TYR A 224 10.02 10.97 10.02
CA TYR A 224 10.16 9.62 9.49
C TYR A 224 10.84 8.72 10.53
N PRO A 225 10.35 7.49 10.78
CA PRO A 225 10.94 6.58 11.76
C PRO A 225 12.16 5.85 11.17
N TRP A 226 13.27 6.58 11.01
CA TRP A 226 14.48 6.10 10.32
C TRP A 226 15.04 4.79 10.88
N ASP A 227 15.03 4.62 12.19
CA ASP A 227 15.54 3.44 12.88
C ASP A 227 14.68 2.19 12.61
N VAL A 228 13.36 2.33 12.67
CA VAL A 228 12.40 1.24 12.44
C VAL A 228 12.42 0.82 10.98
N GLU A 229 12.37 1.77 10.05
CA GLU A 229 12.24 1.47 8.62
C GLU A 229 13.58 1.08 7.98
N LEU A 230 14.69 1.71 8.39
CA LEU A 230 16.00 1.46 7.78
C LEU A 230 16.90 0.54 8.61
N GLY A 231 16.68 0.41 9.91
CA GLY A 231 17.50 -0.45 10.78
C GLY A 231 17.65 -1.88 10.25
N PRO A 232 16.56 -2.56 9.83
CA PRO A 232 16.65 -3.91 9.25
C PRO A 232 17.37 -3.99 7.90
N LEU A 233 17.47 -2.87 7.18
CA LEU A 233 18.05 -2.78 5.84
C LEU A 233 19.51 -2.28 5.84
N ALA A 234 19.92 -1.61 6.91
CA ALA A 234 21.22 -0.97 7.08
C ALA A 234 22.32 -1.98 7.42
N VAL A 235 23.37 -2.04 6.59
CA VAL A 235 24.52 -2.94 6.75
C VAL A 235 25.81 -2.13 6.59
N ASP A 236 26.80 -2.38 7.44
CA ASP A 236 27.99 -1.51 7.62
C ASP A 236 28.74 -1.18 6.31
N ASP A 237 28.87 -2.12 5.37
CA ASP A 237 29.61 -1.91 4.12
C ASP A 237 28.77 -1.37 2.95
N ARG A 238 27.45 -1.20 3.12
CA ARG A 238 26.54 -0.76 2.05
C ARG A 238 26.11 0.69 2.24
N VAL A 239 25.72 1.34 1.14
CA VAL A 239 25.07 2.64 1.18
C VAL A 239 23.66 2.47 1.75
N THR A 240 23.35 3.23 2.79
CA THR A 240 22.03 3.20 3.46
C THR A 240 21.15 4.34 2.96
N ILE A 241 21.71 5.54 2.86
CA ILE A 241 20.99 6.75 2.43
C ILE A 241 21.83 7.49 1.38
N VAL A 242 21.16 7.88 0.30
CA VAL A 242 21.66 8.81 -0.71
C VAL A 242 20.85 10.10 -0.63
N ASP A 243 21.47 11.19 -0.20
CA ASP A 243 20.86 12.54 -0.18
C ASP A 243 21.14 13.22 -1.51
N VAL A 244 20.12 13.33 -2.36
CA VAL A 244 20.23 13.83 -3.74
C VAL A 244 19.78 15.29 -3.78
N GLY A 245 20.68 16.17 -4.22
CA GLY A 245 20.51 17.63 -4.08
C GLY A 245 20.72 18.09 -2.63
N GLY A 246 21.59 17.41 -1.89
CA GLY A 246 21.74 17.60 -0.44
C GLY A 246 22.46 18.88 -0.02
N SER A 247 23.03 19.65 -0.97
CA SER A 247 23.74 20.91 -0.72
C SER A 247 24.82 20.76 0.37
N HIS A 248 24.64 21.34 1.56
CA HIS A 248 25.63 21.31 2.65
C HIS A 248 25.66 20.00 3.41
N GLY A 249 24.62 19.16 3.27
CA GLY A 249 24.46 17.90 4.00
C GLY A 249 23.85 18.01 5.40
N ASN A 250 23.20 19.14 5.71
CA ASN A 250 22.56 19.34 7.01
C ASN A 250 21.43 18.34 7.28
N ALA A 251 20.73 17.87 6.25
CA ALA A 251 19.76 16.79 6.40
C ALA A 251 20.44 15.51 6.91
N LEU A 252 21.48 15.03 6.23
CA LEU A 252 22.22 13.84 6.67
C LEU A 252 22.83 13.99 8.07
N ARG A 253 23.39 15.16 8.40
CA ARG A 253 23.85 15.45 9.78
C ARG A 253 22.71 15.32 10.79
N GLY A 254 21.53 15.85 10.45
CA GLY A 254 20.31 15.72 11.23
C GLY A 254 19.89 14.26 11.44
N ILE A 255 19.90 13.44 10.39
CA ILE A 255 19.59 12.00 10.47
C ILE A 255 20.59 11.29 11.38
N LYS A 256 21.90 11.51 11.18
CA LYS A 256 22.96 10.88 11.99
C LYS A 256 22.86 11.26 13.46
N LYS A 257 22.46 12.50 13.76
CA LYS A 257 22.22 12.96 15.14
C LYS A 257 20.96 12.35 15.74
N ALA A 258 19.87 12.26 14.97
CA ALA A 258 18.60 11.70 15.42
C ALA A 258 18.69 10.19 15.65
N VAL A 259 19.44 9.47 14.80
CA VAL A 259 19.59 8.02 14.86
C VAL A 259 21.08 7.61 14.75
N PRO A 260 21.87 7.78 15.82
CA PRO A 260 23.31 7.47 15.81
C PRO A 260 23.63 5.98 15.60
N CYS A 261 22.66 5.09 15.84
CA CYS A 261 22.81 3.65 15.66
C CYS A 261 22.60 3.17 14.23
N LEU A 262 22.15 4.05 13.31
CA LEU A 262 21.90 3.68 11.93
C LEU A 262 23.24 3.38 11.21
N LYS A 263 23.36 2.14 10.73
CA LYS A 263 24.58 1.61 10.13
C LYS A 263 24.73 1.99 8.64
N GLY A 264 25.92 1.77 8.11
CA GLY A 264 26.24 1.89 6.70
C GLY A 264 26.73 3.28 6.27
N ARG A 265 26.88 3.45 4.96
CA ARG A 265 27.42 4.67 4.34
C ARG A 265 26.30 5.67 4.02
N PHE A 266 26.61 6.94 4.24
CA PHE A 266 25.76 8.08 3.93
C PHE A 266 26.42 8.86 2.81
N VAL A 267 25.76 8.96 1.65
CA VAL A 267 26.30 9.63 0.47
C VAL A 267 25.49 10.89 0.21
N LEU A 268 26.16 12.00 -0.06
CA LEU A 268 25.55 13.23 -0.53
C LEU A 268 25.90 13.46 -2.00
N GLN A 269 24.88 13.73 -2.80
CA GLN A 269 25.00 14.01 -4.22
C GLN A 269 24.53 15.41 -4.56
N ASP A 270 25.32 16.16 -5.33
CA ASP A 270 24.98 17.49 -5.83
C ASP A 270 25.82 17.83 -7.08
N LEU A 271 25.59 18.99 -7.69
CA LEU A 271 26.40 19.49 -8.80
C LEU A 271 27.85 19.71 -8.35
N ASP A 272 28.78 19.56 -9.29
CA ASP A 272 30.22 19.62 -9.00
C ASP A 272 30.67 20.89 -8.25
N PRO A 273 30.24 22.12 -8.60
CA PRO A 273 30.63 23.32 -7.84
C PRO A 273 30.20 23.28 -6.37
N VAL A 274 29.04 22.69 -6.06
CA VAL A 274 28.52 22.57 -4.69
C VAL A 274 29.30 21.51 -3.92
N ILE A 275 29.60 20.38 -4.57
CA ILE A 275 30.44 19.34 -3.98
C ILE A 275 31.84 19.86 -3.68
N GLN A 276 32.47 20.62 -4.57
CA GLN A 276 33.80 21.20 -4.33
C GLN A 276 33.80 22.15 -3.13
N GLU A 277 32.78 22.99 -2.98
CA GLU A 277 32.65 23.94 -1.87
C GLU A 277 32.56 23.23 -0.50
N HIS A 278 31.88 22.09 -0.43
CA HIS A 278 31.58 21.41 0.84
C HIS A 278 32.34 20.10 1.05
N HIS A 279 33.22 19.70 0.13
CA HIS A 279 33.88 18.39 0.12
C HIS A 279 34.58 18.05 1.45
N GLU A 280 35.40 18.96 1.98
CA GLU A 280 36.17 18.72 3.20
C GLU A 280 35.26 18.61 4.44
N ALA A 281 34.26 19.49 4.56
CA ALA A 281 33.32 19.50 5.67
C ALA A 281 32.47 18.22 5.68
N LEU A 282 31.98 17.78 4.52
CA LEU A 282 31.19 16.54 4.41
C LEU A 282 32.00 15.31 4.85
N ARG A 283 33.26 15.20 4.40
CA ARG A 283 34.12 14.08 4.80
C ARG A 283 34.46 14.10 6.28
N ALA A 284 34.65 15.28 6.88
CA ALA A 284 34.88 15.40 8.32
C ALA A 284 33.70 14.84 9.13
N ASP A 285 32.48 14.96 8.62
CA ASP A 285 31.27 14.41 9.25
C ASP A 285 31.00 12.93 8.89
N GLY A 286 31.92 12.28 8.16
CA GLY A 286 31.73 10.91 7.67
C GLY A 286 30.57 10.79 6.69
N ILE A 287 30.36 11.81 5.86
CA ILE A 287 29.45 11.81 4.73
C ILE A 287 30.30 11.76 3.46
N GLU A 288 29.95 10.89 2.53
CA GLU A 288 30.68 10.73 1.27
C GLU A 288 30.14 11.70 0.21
N PRO A 289 30.92 12.70 -0.23
CA PRO A 289 30.49 13.61 -1.29
C PRO A 289 30.63 12.95 -2.67
N MET A 290 29.64 13.18 -3.55
CA MET A 290 29.62 12.63 -4.90
C MET A 290 28.99 13.61 -5.90
N SER A 291 29.70 13.99 -6.96
CA SER A 291 29.11 14.84 -8.01
C SER A 291 28.04 14.07 -8.81
N LEU A 292 26.86 14.67 -8.99
CA LEU A 292 25.74 14.15 -9.78
C LEU A 292 24.98 15.29 -10.44
N ASP A 293 24.69 15.14 -11.73
CA ASP A 293 23.65 15.88 -12.43
C ASP A 293 22.51 14.92 -12.73
N PHE A 294 21.42 15.00 -11.96
CA PHE A 294 20.29 14.06 -12.05
C PHE A 294 19.50 14.18 -13.37
N PHE A 295 19.76 15.18 -14.22
CA PHE A 295 19.18 15.27 -15.54
C PHE A 295 20.01 14.55 -16.61
N LYS A 296 21.33 14.45 -16.41
CA LYS A 296 22.26 13.94 -17.42
C LYS A 296 22.57 12.46 -17.27
N GLN A 297 22.32 11.87 -16.11
CA GLN A 297 22.66 10.47 -15.87
C GLN A 297 21.66 9.79 -14.93
N VAL A 298 21.52 8.48 -15.14
CA VAL A 298 20.85 7.56 -14.21
C VAL A 298 21.60 7.57 -12.88
N GLN A 299 20.86 7.44 -11.78
CA GLN A 299 21.40 7.40 -10.43
C GLN A 299 22.51 6.32 -10.31
N PRO A 300 23.77 6.69 -10.02
CA PRO A 300 24.89 5.74 -10.05
C PRO A 300 24.90 4.73 -8.87
N ILE A 301 24.27 5.06 -7.75
CA ILE A 301 24.20 4.17 -6.59
C ILE A 301 22.96 3.28 -6.73
N LYS A 302 23.17 1.97 -6.86
CA LYS A 302 22.10 0.98 -7.06
C LYS A 302 21.69 0.31 -5.76
N GLY A 303 20.38 0.13 -5.58
CA GLY A 303 19.78 -0.63 -4.49
C GLY A 303 19.99 -0.04 -3.10
N ALA A 304 20.21 1.28 -3.00
CA ALA A 304 20.25 1.94 -1.70
C ALA A 304 18.85 1.85 -1.06
N PRO A 305 18.75 1.58 0.26
CA PRO A 305 17.47 1.58 0.97
C PRO A 305 16.68 2.88 0.78
N VAL A 306 17.35 4.04 0.81
CA VAL A 306 16.69 5.34 0.61
C VAL A 306 17.44 6.22 -0.37
N TYR A 307 16.67 6.81 -1.29
CA TYR A 307 17.02 8.00 -2.06
C TYR A 307 16.18 9.15 -1.52
N TYR A 308 16.85 10.10 -0.86
CA TYR A 308 16.21 11.18 -0.13
C TYR A 308 16.39 12.49 -0.89
N PHE A 309 15.31 13.25 -1.05
CA PHE A 309 15.26 14.54 -1.73
C PHE A 309 14.59 15.54 -0.81
N ARG A 310 15.28 16.62 -0.43
CA ARG A 310 14.70 17.65 0.44
C ARG A 310 14.76 19.00 -0.25
N ARG A 311 13.61 19.65 -0.47
CA ARG A 311 13.51 20.93 -1.19
C ARG A 311 14.27 20.88 -2.52
N VAL A 312 13.91 19.91 -3.35
CA VAL A 312 14.53 19.69 -4.67
C VAL A 312 13.43 19.69 -5.72
N PHE A 313 12.42 18.86 -5.55
CA PHE A 313 11.29 18.76 -6.47
C PHE A 313 10.49 20.05 -6.59
N HIS A 314 10.48 20.91 -5.57
CA HIS A 314 9.77 22.19 -5.64
C HIS A 314 10.40 23.19 -6.63
N ASP A 315 11.66 23.00 -7.02
CA ASP A 315 12.32 23.83 -8.04
C ASP A 315 11.92 23.45 -9.47
N TRP A 316 11.28 22.29 -9.64
CA TRP A 316 11.05 21.66 -10.93
C TRP A 316 9.56 21.38 -11.15
N PRO A 317 9.01 21.63 -12.35
CA PRO A 317 7.65 21.22 -12.67
C PRO A 317 7.57 19.70 -12.81
N ASP A 318 6.36 19.15 -12.89
CA ASP A 318 6.15 17.70 -13.04
C ASP A 318 6.82 17.14 -14.30
N GLU A 319 6.63 17.82 -15.43
CA GLU A 319 7.24 17.44 -16.71
C GLU A 319 7.94 18.62 -17.41
N PRO A 320 9.09 18.38 -18.05
CA PRO A 320 9.82 17.10 -18.09
C PRO A 320 10.66 16.78 -16.83
N GLU A 321 11.00 17.77 -16.02
CA GLU A 321 12.11 17.67 -15.07
C GLU A 321 11.87 16.68 -13.92
N SER A 322 10.84 16.87 -13.11
CA SER A 322 10.61 16.03 -11.93
C SER A 322 10.42 14.56 -12.31
N LYS A 323 9.65 14.29 -13.36
CA LYS A 323 9.48 12.95 -13.89
C LYS A 323 10.80 12.32 -14.34
N LEU A 324 11.66 13.07 -15.02
CA LEU A 324 12.97 12.58 -15.44
C LEU A 324 13.87 12.25 -14.23
N ILE A 325 13.89 13.10 -13.19
CA ILE A 325 14.64 12.87 -11.95
C ILE A 325 14.18 11.56 -11.28
N LEU A 326 12.87 11.39 -11.16
CA LEU A 326 12.28 10.17 -10.59
C LEU A 326 12.59 8.94 -11.43
N GLN A 327 12.50 9.01 -12.76
CA GLN A 327 12.82 7.90 -13.66
C GLN A 327 14.31 7.51 -13.59
N ASN A 328 15.21 8.50 -13.57
CA ASN A 328 16.65 8.27 -13.43
C ASN A 328 17.00 7.64 -12.07
N THR A 329 16.23 7.94 -11.02
CA THR A 329 16.43 7.35 -9.69
C THR A 329 15.80 5.96 -9.59
N ALA A 330 14.56 5.81 -10.07
CA ALA A 330 13.81 4.56 -10.11
C ALA A 330 14.56 3.44 -10.85
N ALA A 331 15.31 3.77 -11.91
CA ALA A 331 16.14 2.82 -12.65
C ALA A 331 17.24 2.15 -11.81
N SER A 332 17.59 2.72 -10.65
CA SER A 332 18.61 2.20 -9.73
C SER A 332 18.03 1.66 -8.43
N MET A 333 16.72 1.74 -8.22
CA MET A 333 16.05 1.23 -7.03
C MET A 333 15.96 -0.31 -7.03
N ASP A 334 16.15 -0.89 -5.84
CA ASP A 334 15.71 -2.25 -5.55
C ASP A 334 14.20 -2.28 -5.28
N ARG A 335 13.47 -3.26 -5.84
CA ARG A 335 12.00 -3.31 -5.76
C ARG A 335 11.48 -3.51 -4.34
N GLU A 336 12.17 -4.32 -3.55
CA GLU A 336 11.71 -4.69 -2.20
C GLU A 336 12.20 -3.65 -1.19
N ARG A 337 13.46 -3.23 -1.32
CA ARG A 337 14.20 -2.53 -0.27
C ARG A 337 14.29 -1.02 -0.47
N SER A 338 14.27 -0.52 -1.71
CA SER A 338 14.45 0.90 -1.94
C SER A 338 13.16 1.69 -1.75
N ARG A 339 13.31 2.90 -1.21
CA ARG A 339 12.29 3.94 -1.15
C ARG A 339 12.85 5.25 -1.72
N ILE A 340 11.97 6.04 -2.31
CA ILE A 340 12.20 7.47 -2.55
C ILE A 340 11.47 8.22 -1.44
N LEU A 341 12.16 9.14 -0.79
CA LEU A 341 11.60 10.03 0.22
C LEU A 341 11.72 11.47 -0.28
N ILE A 342 10.59 12.11 -0.57
CA ILE A 342 10.53 13.52 -1.00
C ILE A 342 10.06 14.36 0.18
N HIS A 343 10.95 15.18 0.74
CA HIS A 343 10.71 16.01 1.91
C HIS A 343 10.52 17.48 1.51
N GLU A 344 9.26 17.90 1.40
CA GLU A 344 8.85 19.22 0.89
C GLU A 344 7.62 19.77 1.59
N ILE A 345 7.27 21.02 1.29
CA ILE A 345 6.01 21.60 1.73
C ILE A 345 4.86 20.84 1.08
N ILE A 346 3.86 20.50 1.88
CA ILE A 346 2.62 19.91 1.39
C ILE A 346 1.51 20.94 1.53
N VAL A 347 1.21 21.60 0.41
CA VAL A 347 0.20 22.65 0.33
C VAL A 347 -1.18 22.05 0.65
N PRO A 348 -1.95 22.63 1.60
CA PRO A 348 -3.29 22.16 1.89
C PRO A 348 -4.26 22.54 0.76
N GLU A 349 -5.31 21.73 0.56
CA GLU A 349 -6.36 22.02 -0.43
C GLU A 349 -7.12 23.32 -0.14
N MET A 350 -7.21 23.71 1.13
CA MET A 350 -7.83 24.95 1.60
C MET A 350 -7.02 25.52 2.77
N GLY A 351 -7.05 26.85 2.93
CA GLY A 351 -6.41 27.50 4.08
C GLY A 351 -4.89 27.60 3.99
N ALA A 352 -4.32 27.64 2.78
CA ALA A 352 -2.89 27.92 2.60
C ALA A 352 -2.53 29.28 3.24
N THR A 353 -1.46 29.28 4.02
CA THR A 353 -0.96 30.48 4.73
C THR A 353 -0.11 31.35 3.80
N MET A 354 0.22 32.57 4.24
CA MET A 354 1.20 33.39 3.54
C MET A 354 2.56 32.71 3.39
N SER A 355 2.95 31.82 4.33
CA SER A 355 4.18 31.04 4.22
C SER A 355 4.19 30.08 3.04
N HIS A 356 3.05 29.48 2.71
CA HIS A 356 2.89 28.68 1.50
C HIS A 356 2.96 29.57 0.26
N ALA A 357 2.20 30.68 0.28
CA ALA A 357 2.05 31.54 -0.89
C ALA A 357 3.35 32.24 -1.30
N TRP A 358 4.17 32.74 -0.36
CA TRP A 358 5.41 33.42 -0.75
C TRP A 358 6.43 32.44 -1.32
N GLN A 359 6.51 31.21 -0.82
CA GLN A 359 7.41 30.18 -1.35
C GLN A 359 6.97 29.74 -2.74
N ASP A 360 5.70 29.39 -2.92
CA ASP A 360 5.17 28.96 -4.22
C ASP A 360 5.30 30.04 -5.31
N LEU A 361 4.95 31.29 -5.01
CA LEU A 361 5.06 32.39 -5.98
C LEU A 361 6.51 32.78 -6.28
N THR A 362 7.42 32.56 -5.34
CA THR A 362 8.87 32.70 -5.57
C THR A 362 9.34 31.63 -6.55
N LEU A 363 8.93 30.37 -6.34
CA LEU A 363 9.25 29.26 -7.23
C LEU A 363 8.63 29.43 -8.62
N MET A 364 7.42 29.98 -8.72
CA MET A 364 6.79 30.33 -9.99
C MET A 364 7.67 31.25 -10.84
N ALA A 365 8.44 32.15 -10.21
CA ALA A 365 9.34 33.04 -10.94
C ALA A 365 10.49 32.29 -11.65
N ILE A 366 10.86 31.10 -11.18
CA ILE A 366 11.92 30.23 -11.74
C ILE A 366 11.37 28.98 -12.44
N GLY A 367 10.04 28.81 -12.45
CA GLY A 367 9.36 27.66 -13.07
C GLY A 367 9.21 26.43 -12.16
N GLY A 368 9.48 26.58 -10.87
CA GLY A 368 9.13 25.61 -9.82
C GLY A 368 7.70 25.78 -9.31
N MET A 369 7.31 24.93 -8.36
CA MET A 369 6.02 25.00 -7.66
C MET A 369 6.05 24.19 -6.35
N GLU A 370 5.29 24.65 -5.35
CA GLU A 370 4.93 23.81 -4.20
C GLU A 370 3.74 22.90 -4.55
N ARG A 371 3.71 21.70 -3.98
CA ARG A 371 2.74 20.66 -4.36
C ARG A 371 1.74 20.32 -3.27
N ARG A 372 0.54 19.93 -3.69
CA ARG A 372 -0.42 19.23 -2.83
C ARG A 372 -0.12 17.73 -2.86
N GLU A 373 -0.64 16.99 -1.88
CA GLU A 373 -0.52 15.53 -1.83
C GLU A 373 -0.97 14.83 -3.12
N LYS A 374 -2.09 15.25 -3.69
CA LYS A 374 -2.60 14.69 -4.96
C LYS A 374 -1.71 14.98 -6.17
N ASP A 375 -0.96 16.09 -6.14
CA ASP A 375 -0.04 16.44 -7.21
C ASP A 375 1.19 15.52 -7.14
N PHE A 376 1.71 15.27 -5.93
CA PHE A 376 2.76 14.26 -5.72
C PHE A 376 2.32 12.86 -6.16
N ALA A 377 1.11 12.41 -5.81
CA ALA A 377 0.60 11.10 -6.22
C ALA A 377 0.59 10.96 -7.77
N ARG A 378 0.15 12.00 -8.48
CA ARG A 378 0.14 12.02 -9.95
C ARG A 378 1.56 12.00 -10.53
N LEU A 379 2.47 12.80 -9.98
CA LEU A 379 3.86 12.85 -10.40
C LEU A 379 4.53 11.48 -10.24
N LEU A 380 4.38 10.84 -9.08
CA LEU A 380 4.93 9.52 -8.80
C LEU A 380 4.40 8.47 -9.79
N ASP A 381 3.08 8.43 -10.00
CA ASP A 381 2.46 7.48 -10.93
C ASP A 381 3.00 7.66 -12.36
N SER A 382 3.13 8.91 -12.81
CA SER A 382 3.69 9.24 -14.12
C SER A 382 5.14 8.77 -14.32
N ALA A 383 5.88 8.56 -13.22
CA ALA A 383 7.25 8.08 -13.18
C ALA A 383 7.37 6.57 -12.86
N GLY A 384 6.24 5.84 -12.79
CA GLY A 384 6.25 4.41 -12.47
C GLY A 384 6.52 4.11 -10.99
N LEU A 385 6.15 5.03 -10.11
CA LEU A 385 6.26 4.92 -8.66
C LEU A 385 4.88 5.02 -8.02
N GLN A 386 4.68 4.33 -6.90
CA GLN A 386 3.46 4.43 -6.09
C GLN A 386 3.77 5.23 -4.83
N LEU A 387 2.83 6.11 -4.48
CA LEU A 387 2.78 6.72 -3.15
C LEU A 387 2.50 5.63 -2.11
N VAL A 388 3.40 5.48 -1.14
CA VAL A 388 3.23 4.56 -0.01
C VAL A 388 2.50 5.27 1.12
N LYS A 389 3.04 6.43 1.54
CA LYS A 389 2.54 7.19 2.68
C LYS A 389 3.04 8.62 2.64
N VAL A 390 2.24 9.53 3.18
CA VAL A 390 2.67 10.89 3.52
C VAL A 390 2.88 10.99 5.03
N TRP A 391 4.11 11.24 5.44
CA TRP A 391 4.50 11.46 6.83
C TRP A 391 4.39 12.96 7.11
N ARG A 392 3.47 13.34 8.01
CA ARG A 392 3.22 14.74 8.36
C ARG A 392 2.81 14.86 9.82
N LYS A 393 3.25 15.93 10.49
CA LYS A 393 2.77 16.33 11.82
C LYS A 393 1.75 17.45 11.68
N GLN A 394 0.71 17.43 12.53
CA GLN A 394 -0.28 18.49 12.54
C GLN A 394 0.38 19.84 12.84
N GLY A 395 0.04 20.87 12.07
CA GLY A 395 0.62 22.21 12.17
C GLY A 395 2.03 22.34 11.56
N ASP A 396 2.57 21.28 10.95
CA ASP A 396 3.78 21.34 10.13
C ASP A 396 3.42 21.52 8.66
N MET A 397 4.16 22.38 7.96
CA MET A 397 3.99 22.60 6.52
C MET A 397 4.75 21.54 5.73
N MET A 398 5.89 21.10 6.24
CA MET A 398 6.71 20.06 5.62
C MET A 398 6.08 18.68 5.82
N GLY A 399 6.25 17.83 4.81
CA GLY A 399 5.90 16.41 4.87
C GLY A 399 6.94 15.58 4.12
N ILE A 400 7.05 14.31 4.47
CA ILE A 400 7.83 13.33 3.69
C ILE A 400 6.86 12.45 2.91
N VAL A 401 6.91 12.56 1.59
CA VAL A 401 6.21 11.71 0.64
C VAL A 401 7.09 10.48 0.40
N GLU A 402 6.66 9.33 0.90
CA GLU A 402 7.33 8.05 0.70
C GLU A 402 6.79 7.37 -0.55
N ALA A 403 7.69 6.93 -1.43
CA ALA A 403 7.36 6.25 -2.66
C ALA A 403 8.19 4.98 -2.88
N ARG A 404 7.65 4.03 -3.63
CA ARG A 404 8.34 2.82 -4.11
C ARG A 404 8.01 2.55 -5.58
N LEU A 405 8.73 1.64 -6.23
CA LEU A 405 8.41 1.23 -7.60
C LEU A 405 6.96 0.71 -7.72
N ASN A 406 6.27 1.09 -8.81
CA ASN A 406 4.94 0.54 -9.12
C ASN A 406 5.04 -0.98 -9.30
N GLY A 407 4.10 -1.68 -8.66
CA GLY A 407 3.92 -3.11 -8.83
C GLY A 407 3.29 -3.46 -10.18
N ILE A 408 2.92 -4.73 -10.32
CA ILE A 408 2.17 -5.22 -11.47
C ILE A 408 0.70 -4.94 -11.20
N LYS A 409 -0.03 -4.43 -12.20
CA LYS A 409 -1.48 -4.33 -12.13
C LYS A 409 -2.11 -5.67 -12.47
N VAL A 410 -2.92 -6.19 -11.56
CA VAL A 410 -3.55 -7.51 -11.66
C VAL A 410 -5.06 -7.38 -11.52
N ILE A 411 -5.79 -7.86 -12.53
CA ILE A 411 -7.24 -8.06 -12.42
C ILE A 411 -7.50 -9.49 -11.95
N ILE A 412 -8.31 -9.67 -10.92
CA ILE A 412 -8.72 -10.98 -10.42
C ILE A 412 -10.22 -11.14 -10.62
N VAL A 413 -10.63 -12.18 -11.36
CA VAL A 413 -12.04 -12.44 -11.66
C VAL A 413 -12.55 -13.62 -10.84
N GLY A 414 -13.52 -13.36 -9.96
CA GLY A 414 -14.09 -14.30 -9.00
C GLY A 414 -13.49 -14.11 -7.60
N LEU A 415 -14.33 -13.74 -6.62
CA LEU A 415 -13.90 -13.49 -5.23
C LEU A 415 -14.26 -14.65 -4.29
N GLY A 416 -14.03 -15.88 -4.76
CA GLY A 416 -13.98 -17.07 -3.91
C GLY A 416 -12.67 -17.17 -3.13
N ILE A 417 -12.39 -18.33 -2.53
CA ILE A 417 -11.17 -18.57 -1.74
C ILE A 417 -9.91 -18.26 -2.57
N ALA A 418 -9.79 -18.83 -3.78
CA ALA A 418 -8.62 -18.61 -4.65
C ALA A 418 -8.41 -17.13 -4.98
N GLY A 419 -9.47 -16.42 -5.37
CA GLY A 419 -9.40 -15.02 -5.78
C GLY A 419 -9.09 -14.07 -4.64
N LEU A 420 -9.73 -14.25 -3.47
CA LEU A 420 -9.44 -13.42 -2.29
C LEU A 420 -8.01 -13.64 -1.78
N VAL A 421 -7.55 -14.89 -1.73
CA VAL A 421 -6.17 -15.20 -1.32
C VAL A 421 -5.17 -14.61 -2.34
N ALA A 422 -5.47 -14.72 -3.64
CA ALA A 422 -4.63 -14.10 -4.68
C ALA A 422 -4.59 -12.58 -4.58
N ALA A 423 -5.72 -11.94 -4.28
CA ALA A 423 -5.79 -10.49 -4.09
C ALA A 423 -4.92 -10.05 -2.90
N ILE A 424 -5.05 -10.73 -1.76
CA ILE A 424 -4.28 -10.45 -0.54
C ILE A 424 -2.79 -10.70 -0.78
N GLU A 425 -2.40 -11.84 -1.35
CA GLU A 425 -0.98 -12.15 -1.59
C GLU A 425 -0.36 -11.19 -2.60
N CYS A 426 -1.02 -10.90 -3.73
CA CYS A 426 -0.48 -9.96 -4.72
C CYS A 426 -0.36 -8.53 -4.13
N TYR A 427 -1.36 -8.07 -3.36
CA TYR A 427 -1.27 -6.78 -2.66
C TYR A 427 -0.08 -6.75 -1.69
N ARG A 428 0.11 -7.81 -0.90
CA ARG A 428 1.25 -7.94 0.03
C ARG A 428 2.60 -7.95 -0.68
N LYS A 429 2.64 -8.34 -1.96
CA LYS A 429 3.82 -8.24 -2.85
C LYS A 429 3.94 -6.90 -3.59
N GLY A 430 3.12 -5.91 -3.20
CA GLY A 430 3.18 -4.55 -3.70
C GLY A 430 2.56 -4.34 -5.08
N HIS A 431 1.70 -5.26 -5.52
CA HIS A 431 0.94 -5.19 -6.77
C HIS A 431 -0.37 -4.40 -6.60
N GLU A 432 -0.84 -3.80 -7.69
CA GLU A 432 -2.13 -3.08 -7.74
C GLU A 432 -3.22 -4.07 -8.13
N ILE A 433 -4.27 -4.21 -7.33
CA ILE A 433 -5.28 -5.26 -7.50
C ILE A 433 -6.64 -4.66 -7.76
N VAL A 434 -7.32 -5.18 -8.78
CA VAL A 434 -8.76 -4.99 -8.99
C VAL A 434 -9.44 -6.36 -8.96
N GLY A 435 -10.19 -6.63 -7.89
CA GLY A 435 -10.97 -7.84 -7.74
C GLY A 435 -12.41 -7.64 -8.23
N LEU A 436 -12.92 -8.59 -9.02
CA LEU A 436 -14.26 -8.52 -9.60
C LEU A 436 -15.10 -9.73 -9.21
N GLU A 437 -16.32 -9.49 -8.74
CA GLU A 437 -17.30 -10.53 -8.40
C GLU A 437 -18.68 -10.19 -8.98
N ARG A 438 -19.29 -11.16 -9.65
CA ARG A 438 -20.63 -11.00 -10.27
C ARG A 438 -21.74 -10.94 -9.23
N SER A 439 -21.57 -11.60 -8.09
CA SER A 439 -22.54 -11.61 -7.00
C SER A 439 -22.60 -10.21 -6.37
N PRO A 440 -23.78 -9.67 -6.04
CA PRO A 440 -23.90 -8.34 -5.44
C PRO A 440 -23.33 -8.27 -4.01
N GLU A 441 -23.20 -9.42 -3.36
CA GLU A 441 -22.69 -9.56 -2.00
C GLU A 441 -22.03 -10.93 -1.82
N ILE A 442 -21.31 -11.11 -0.69
CA ILE A 442 -20.77 -12.40 -0.29
C ILE A 442 -21.91 -13.36 0.00
N ARG A 443 -21.99 -14.44 -0.77
CA ARG A 443 -22.94 -15.51 -0.53
C ARG A 443 -22.43 -16.41 0.58
N VAL A 444 -23.12 -16.39 1.72
CA VAL A 444 -22.94 -17.36 2.82
C VAL A 444 -23.71 -18.64 2.48
N LEU A 445 -23.34 -19.27 1.36
CA LEU A 445 -23.87 -20.55 0.90
C LEU A 445 -22.76 -21.60 0.93
N GLY A 446 -23.13 -22.82 1.30
CA GLY A 446 -22.22 -23.98 1.36
C GLY A 446 -22.18 -24.60 2.75
N ASP A 447 -21.22 -25.49 2.94
CA ASP A 447 -20.99 -26.23 4.17
C ASP A 447 -19.53 -26.09 4.65
N SER A 448 -19.04 -27.01 5.48
CA SER A 448 -17.66 -26.99 5.98
C SER A 448 -16.64 -27.33 4.88
N ILE A 449 -15.54 -26.58 4.87
CA ILE A 449 -14.34 -26.83 4.07
C ILE A 449 -13.15 -27.08 4.98
N ALA A 450 -12.29 -28.02 4.60
CA ALA A 450 -11.03 -28.28 5.27
C ALA A 450 -9.88 -27.56 4.53
N LEU A 451 -9.04 -26.83 5.27
CA LEU A 451 -7.76 -26.32 4.79
C LEU A 451 -6.64 -27.05 5.54
N GLY A 452 -5.80 -27.74 4.79
CA GLY A 452 -4.65 -28.46 5.33
C GLY A 452 -3.53 -27.53 5.80
N SER A 453 -2.58 -28.08 6.54
CA SER A 453 -1.41 -27.38 7.08
C SER A 453 -0.55 -26.68 6.03
N ASN A 454 -0.55 -27.17 4.80
CA ASN A 454 0.09 -26.51 3.66
C ASN A 454 -0.49 -25.13 3.36
N ALA A 455 -1.81 -24.95 3.54
CA ALA A 455 -2.49 -23.69 3.28
C ALA A 455 -2.39 -22.73 4.46
N THR A 456 -2.55 -23.23 5.69
CA THR A 456 -2.43 -22.40 6.91
C THR A 456 -1.02 -21.84 7.09
N LYS A 457 0.04 -22.53 6.63
CA LYS A 457 1.40 -21.97 6.56
C LYS A 457 1.49 -20.67 5.75
N VAL A 458 0.68 -20.52 4.70
CA VAL A 458 0.57 -19.27 3.94
C VAL A 458 -0.16 -18.21 4.77
N LEU A 459 -1.34 -18.55 5.29
CA LEU A 459 -2.17 -17.64 6.08
C LEU A 459 -1.48 -17.15 7.37
N GLN A 460 -0.60 -17.97 7.94
CA GLN A 460 0.20 -17.66 9.13
C GLN A 460 1.13 -16.46 8.92
N LYS A 461 1.47 -16.11 7.67
CA LYS A 461 2.32 -14.95 7.35
C LYS A 461 1.54 -13.64 7.31
N TRP A 462 0.21 -13.68 7.39
CA TRP A 462 -0.65 -12.51 7.31
C TRP A 462 -0.82 -11.86 8.68
N ASP A 463 -0.53 -10.57 8.76
CA ASP A 463 -0.62 -9.77 9.98
C ASP A 463 -0.02 -10.46 11.22
N ASN A 464 1.22 -10.97 11.10
CA ASN A 464 1.91 -11.71 12.15
C ASN A 464 1.07 -12.90 12.70
N GLY A 465 0.30 -13.53 11.82
CA GLY A 465 -0.57 -14.67 12.10
C GLY A 465 -1.93 -14.31 12.69
N GLU A 466 -2.28 -13.03 12.85
CA GLU A 466 -3.55 -12.64 13.47
C GLU A 466 -4.75 -13.07 12.64
N VAL A 467 -4.66 -12.94 11.31
CA VAL A 467 -5.76 -13.35 10.41
C VAL A 467 -6.05 -14.84 10.57
N LEU A 468 -5.00 -15.67 10.61
CA LEU A 468 -5.17 -17.10 10.83
C LEU A 468 -5.80 -17.37 12.20
N ARG A 469 -5.35 -16.69 13.27
CA ARG A 469 -5.95 -16.85 14.61
C ARG A 469 -7.44 -16.48 14.62
N GLN A 470 -7.85 -15.44 13.90
CA GLN A 470 -9.25 -15.05 13.78
C GLN A 470 -10.09 -16.09 13.03
N LEU A 471 -9.58 -16.61 11.92
CA LEU A 471 -10.23 -17.70 11.18
C LEU A 471 -10.34 -18.97 12.02
N VAL A 472 -9.30 -19.33 12.76
CA VAL A 472 -9.26 -20.49 13.66
C VAL A 472 -10.26 -20.35 14.82
N ARG A 473 -10.50 -19.14 15.35
CA ARG A 473 -11.59 -18.90 16.33
C ARG A 473 -12.98 -19.20 15.75
N GLN A 474 -13.09 -19.19 14.42
CA GLN A 474 -14.30 -19.56 13.70
C GLN A 474 -14.25 -20.99 13.14
N ALA A 475 -13.20 -21.77 13.36
CA ALA A 475 -13.13 -23.16 12.92
C ALA A 475 -13.94 -24.09 13.84
N ASP A 476 -14.25 -25.27 13.32
CA ASP A 476 -14.83 -26.39 14.06
C ASP A 476 -13.73 -27.09 14.88
N ASP A 477 -14.05 -27.50 16.11
CA ASP A 477 -13.10 -28.05 17.10
C ASP A 477 -13.09 -29.58 17.05
N VAL A 478 -12.75 -30.13 15.88
CA VAL A 478 -12.78 -31.59 15.63
C VAL A 478 -11.41 -32.20 15.93
N ALA A 479 -11.29 -32.93 17.03
CA ALA A 479 -10.04 -33.59 17.41
C ALA A 479 -9.79 -34.89 16.61
N ALA A 480 -10.84 -35.68 16.38
CA ALA A 480 -10.76 -36.94 15.65
C ALA A 480 -12.10 -37.27 14.95
N MET A 481 -12.01 -38.05 13.89
CA MET A 481 -13.14 -38.63 13.19
C MET A 481 -13.30 -40.10 13.57
N GLU A 482 -14.49 -40.46 14.05
CA GLU A 482 -14.87 -41.85 14.31
C GLU A 482 -15.30 -42.51 13.00
N ILE A 483 -14.71 -43.65 12.67
CA ILE A 483 -15.07 -44.42 11.47
C ILE A 483 -15.88 -45.64 11.87
N LEU A 484 -17.11 -45.74 11.38
CA LEU A 484 -18.11 -46.72 11.79
C LEU A 484 -18.64 -47.53 10.60
N ASP A 485 -19.15 -48.73 10.87
CA ASP A 485 -20.05 -49.43 9.94
C ASP A 485 -21.52 -48.99 10.13
N PRO A 486 -22.45 -49.44 9.26
CA PRO A 486 -23.88 -49.16 9.39
C PRO A 486 -24.54 -49.67 10.68
N ALA A 487 -23.87 -50.52 11.47
CA ALA A 487 -24.34 -50.98 12.77
C ALA A 487 -23.83 -50.12 13.94
N GLY A 488 -22.94 -49.16 13.67
CA GLY A 488 -22.34 -48.28 14.68
C GLY A 488 -21.13 -48.89 15.39
N LYS A 489 -20.56 -49.99 14.87
CA LYS A 489 -19.28 -50.51 15.36
C LYS A 489 -18.16 -49.57 14.90
N VAL A 490 -17.38 -49.06 15.84
CA VAL A 490 -16.21 -48.22 15.56
C VAL A 490 -15.05 -49.11 15.09
N TYR A 491 -14.54 -48.84 13.89
CA TYR A 491 -13.35 -49.50 13.34
C TYR A 491 -12.07 -48.73 13.64
N ALA A 492 -12.11 -47.40 13.49
CA ALA A 492 -10.94 -46.56 13.65
C ALA A 492 -11.29 -45.19 14.23
N MET A 493 -10.33 -44.64 14.96
CA MET A 493 -10.31 -43.23 15.35
C MET A 493 -9.23 -42.55 14.52
N ASP A 494 -9.64 -41.61 13.68
CA ASP A 494 -8.73 -40.88 12.81
C ASP A 494 -8.48 -39.48 13.38
N ALA A 495 -7.36 -39.29 14.06
CA ALA A 495 -6.96 -37.98 14.58
C ALA A 495 -6.90 -36.97 13.42
N MET A 496 -7.41 -35.76 13.60
CA MET A 496 -7.47 -34.75 12.52
C MET A 496 -6.14 -34.05 12.25
N THR A 497 -4.99 -34.70 12.49
CA THR A 497 -3.65 -34.16 12.19
C THR A 497 -3.59 -33.60 10.76
N GLY A 498 -2.93 -32.45 10.58
CA GLY A 498 -2.88 -31.68 9.33
C GLY A 498 -4.12 -30.85 9.02
N TYR A 499 -5.27 -31.09 9.66
CA TYR A 499 -6.54 -30.36 9.49
C TYR A 499 -7.10 -29.77 10.79
N GLY A 500 -6.70 -30.31 11.94
CA GLY A 500 -7.14 -29.90 13.27
C GLY A 500 -6.52 -28.58 13.71
N LEU A 501 -7.09 -28.00 14.75
CA LEU A 501 -6.66 -26.71 15.30
C LEU A 501 -5.17 -26.74 15.66
N GLY A 502 -4.43 -25.71 15.23
CA GLY A 502 -2.98 -25.56 15.45
C GLY A 502 -2.12 -25.97 14.24
N GLU A 503 -2.64 -26.82 13.36
CA GLU A 503 -1.96 -27.22 12.11
C GLU A 503 -2.76 -26.80 10.88
N GLY A 504 -4.05 -27.17 10.80
CA GLY A 504 -4.97 -26.83 9.71
C GLY A 504 -6.21 -26.12 10.24
N MET A 505 -7.30 -26.16 9.47
CA MET A 505 -8.63 -25.82 9.98
C MET A 505 -9.75 -26.53 9.21
N ILE A 506 -10.86 -26.80 9.90
CA ILE A 506 -12.15 -27.10 9.30
C ILE A 506 -13.05 -25.92 9.64
N ILE A 507 -13.65 -25.29 8.64
CA ILE A 507 -14.40 -24.06 8.83
C ILE A 507 -15.57 -24.00 7.87
N HIS A 508 -16.68 -23.39 8.29
CA HIS A 508 -17.77 -23.08 7.38
C HIS A 508 -17.27 -22.20 6.22
N ARG A 509 -17.49 -22.62 4.96
CA ARG A 509 -16.97 -21.93 3.77
C ARG A 509 -17.33 -20.44 3.74
N GLY A 510 -18.56 -20.10 4.13
CA GLY A 510 -19.00 -18.72 4.21
C GLY A 510 -18.20 -17.90 5.23
N SER A 511 -17.88 -18.47 6.39
CA SER A 511 -17.07 -17.80 7.42
C SER A 511 -15.64 -17.56 6.94
N LEU A 512 -15.05 -18.52 6.23
CA LEU A 512 -13.73 -18.36 5.63
C LEU A 512 -13.73 -17.21 4.60
N VAL A 513 -14.65 -17.23 3.64
CA VAL A 513 -14.73 -16.19 2.59
C VAL A 513 -14.98 -14.81 3.19
N THR A 514 -15.89 -14.70 4.17
CA THR A 514 -16.15 -13.45 4.89
C THR A 514 -14.89 -12.94 5.60
N GLY A 515 -14.19 -13.79 6.36
CA GLY A 515 -12.97 -13.37 7.06
C GLY A 515 -11.84 -12.95 6.11
N LEU A 516 -11.68 -13.65 4.97
CA LEU A 516 -10.73 -13.27 3.93
C LEU A 516 -11.10 -11.90 3.31
N TYR A 517 -12.38 -11.67 3.02
CA TYR A 517 -12.86 -10.40 2.48
C TYR A 517 -12.67 -9.24 3.46
N GLU A 518 -13.08 -9.42 4.71
CA GLU A 518 -12.92 -8.41 5.76
C GLU A 518 -11.44 -8.00 5.89
N TYR A 519 -10.53 -8.97 5.88
CA TYR A 519 -9.10 -8.68 5.88
C TYR A 519 -8.66 -7.91 4.61
N ALA A 520 -9.08 -8.35 3.42
CA ALA A 520 -8.76 -7.64 2.18
C ALA A 520 -9.25 -6.19 2.17
N MET A 521 -10.41 -5.91 2.79
CA MET A 521 -10.94 -4.55 2.96
C MET A 521 -10.09 -3.70 3.91
N THR A 522 -9.55 -4.27 5.00
CA THR A 522 -8.63 -3.53 5.90
C THR A 522 -7.33 -3.10 5.21
N LEU A 523 -6.95 -3.80 4.14
CA LEU A 523 -5.80 -3.47 3.29
C LEU A 523 -6.13 -2.41 2.21
N GLY A 524 -7.40 -2.02 2.07
CA GLY A 524 -7.83 -1.05 1.06
C GLY A 524 -7.76 -1.58 -0.38
N ILE A 525 -7.90 -2.90 -0.58
CA ILE A 525 -7.91 -3.52 -1.91
C ILE A 525 -9.21 -3.15 -2.66
N ASP A 526 -9.11 -2.78 -3.94
CA ASP A 526 -10.27 -2.48 -4.79
C ASP A 526 -11.02 -3.78 -5.16
N LEU A 527 -12.05 -4.11 -4.39
CA LEU A 527 -12.93 -5.27 -4.60
C LEU A 527 -14.32 -4.80 -5.03
N ARG A 528 -14.76 -5.21 -6.22
CA ARG A 528 -16.01 -4.76 -6.84
C ARG A 528 -17.00 -5.90 -6.98
N PHE A 529 -18.13 -5.78 -6.28
CA PHE A 529 -19.24 -6.74 -6.31
C PHE A 529 -20.36 -6.27 -7.26
N GLY A 530 -21.20 -7.20 -7.70
CA GLY A 530 -22.25 -6.95 -8.68
C GLY A 530 -21.73 -6.66 -10.09
N VAL A 531 -20.47 -7.02 -10.37
CA VAL A 531 -19.79 -6.73 -11.63
C VAL A 531 -19.53 -8.05 -12.37
N ALA A 532 -20.29 -8.29 -13.43
CA ALA A 532 -20.08 -9.45 -14.29
C ALA A 532 -19.05 -9.15 -15.39
N VAL A 533 -18.08 -10.05 -15.55
CA VAL A 533 -17.17 -10.05 -16.71
C VAL A 533 -17.87 -10.73 -17.89
N THR A 534 -17.95 -10.01 -19.01
CA THR A 534 -18.60 -10.47 -20.24
C THR A 534 -17.58 -11.01 -21.24
N GLU A 535 -16.39 -10.40 -21.30
CA GLU A 535 -15.33 -10.74 -22.26
C GLU A 535 -13.94 -10.59 -21.63
N TYR A 536 -12.99 -11.43 -22.07
CA TYR A 536 -11.57 -11.36 -21.75
C TYR A 536 -10.79 -10.99 -23.01
N TRP A 537 -9.69 -10.25 -22.87
CA TRP A 537 -8.88 -9.84 -24.00
C TRP A 537 -7.39 -9.70 -23.65
N GLU A 538 -6.53 -9.82 -24.66
CA GLU A 538 -5.09 -9.59 -24.58
C GLU A 538 -4.61 -8.76 -25.79
N GLU A 539 -3.91 -7.64 -25.54
CA GLU A 539 -3.42 -6.74 -26.58
C GLU A 539 -2.01 -6.23 -26.21
N GLY A 540 -1.03 -6.56 -27.07
CA GLY A 540 0.37 -6.14 -26.88
C GLY A 540 0.92 -6.54 -25.50
N ASP A 541 1.28 -5.53 -24.70
CA ASP A 541 1.82 -5.72 -23.36
C ASP A 541 0.78 -5.63 -22.24
N SER A 542 -0.50 -5.75 -22.57
CA SER A 542 -1.62 -5.65 -21.63
C SER A 542 -2.66 -6.76 -21.81
N ALA A 543 -3.44 -7.00 -20.76
CA ALA A 543 -4.62 -7.85 -20.78
C ALA A 543 -5.74 -7.19 -19.98
N GLY A 544 -6.97 -7.66 -20.14
CA GLY A 544 -8.07 -7.11 -19.38
C GLY A 544 -9.39 -7.80 -19.61
N VAL A 545 -10.44 -7.13 -19.13
CA VAL A 545 -11.81 -7.62 -19.21
C VAL A 545 -12.77 -6.51 -19.63
N THR A 546 -13.90 -6.92 -20.19
CA THR A 546 -15.07 -6.07 -20.44
C THR A 546 -16.12 -6.38 -19.38
N LEU A 547 -16.68 -5.33 -18.76
CA LEU A 547 -17.70 -5.43 -17.73
C LEU A 547 -19.11 -5.30 -18.32
N ASP A 548 -20.12 -5.80 -17.62
CA ASP A 548 -21.54 -5.59 -17.96
C ASP A 548 -21.85 -4.08 -17.93
N GLY A 549 -22.16 -3.49 -19.09
CA GLY A 549 -22.20 -2.03 -19.32
C GLY A 549 -21.10 -1.45 -20.23
N GLU A 550 -20.34 -2.30 -20.93
CA GLU A 550 -19.33 -1.96 -21.97
C GLU A 550 -18.05 -1.24 -21.48
N GLN A 551 -17.85 -1.09 -20.17
CA GLN A 551 -16.58 -0.57 -19.65
C GLN A 551 -15.46 -1.61 -19.80
N ARG A 552 -14.41 -1.25 -20.53
CA ARG A 552 -13.17 -2.05 -20.65
C ARG A 552 -12.16 -1.62 -19.59
N ILE A 553 -11.60 -2.57 -18.85
CA ILE A 553 -10.52 -2.32 -17.89
C ILE A 553 -9.27 -3.11 -18.27
N ALA A 554 -8.10 -2.48 -18.13
CA ALA A 554 -6.80 -3.02 -18.53
C ALA A 554 -5.87 -3.19 -17.33
N ALA A 555 -4.99 -4.18 -17.44
CA ALA A 555 -3.98 -4.56 -16.46
C ALA A 555 -2.77 -5.21 -17.15
N ASP A 556 -1.71 -5.49 -16.40
CA ASP A 556 -0.54 -6.20 -16.93
C ASP A 556 -0.86 -7.72 -17.08
N CYS A 557 -1.72 -8.26 -16.22
CA CYS A 557 -2.30 -9.60 -16.33
C CYS A 557 -3.70 -9.74 -15.70
N VAL A 558 -4.43 -10.78 -16.12
CA VAL A 558 -5.73 -11.18 -15.60
C VAL A 558 -5.64 -12.58 -14.98
N ILE A 559 -6.26 -12.78 -13.82
CA ILE A 559 -6.27 -14.04 -13.10
C ILE A 559 -7.70 -14.55 -13.03
N GLY A 560 -7.96 -15.67 -13.69
CA GLY A 560 -9.25 -16.37 -13.68
C GLY A 560 -9.38 -17.25 -12.44
N ALA A 561 -10.16 -16.79 -11.47
CA ALA A 561 -10.51 -17.51 -10.24
C ALA A 561 -12.04 -17.71 -10.13
N ASP A 562 -12.73 -17.75 -11.26
CA ASP A 562 -14.19 -17.77 -11.44
C ASP A 562 -14.82 -19.18 -11.32
N GLY A 563 -14.06 -20.13 -10.78
CA GLY A 563 -14.54 -21.41 -10.27
C GLY A 563 -14.87 -22.46 -11.33
N VAL A 564 -15.68 -23.45 -10.94
CA VAL A 564 -15.97 -24.63 -11.78
C VAL A 564 -16.69 -24.29 -13.09
N HIS A 565 -17.43 -23.18 -13.19
CA HIS A 565 -18.10 -22.71 -14.41
C HIS A 565 -17.33 -21.56 -15.09
N SER A 566 -16.00 -21.56 -14.95
CA SER A 566 -15.12 -20.51 -15.43
C SER A 566 -15.32 -20.17 -16.92
N LYS A 567 -15.60 -18.89 -17.19
CA LYS A 567 -15.51 -18.30 -18.53
C LYS A 567 -14.07 -17.97 -18.90
N ALA A 568 -13.23 -17.65 -17.90
CA ALA A 568 -11.79 -17.46 -18.12
C ALA A 568 -11.16 -18.70 -18.75
N ARG A 569 -11.58 -19.90 -18.31
CA ARG A 569 -11.11 -21.17 -18.85
C ARG A 569 -11.47 -21.36 -20.32
N GLU A 570 -12.68 -20.96 -20.72
CA GLU A 570 -13.08 -21.00 -22.14
C GLU A 570 -12.17 -20.09 -22.99
N PHE A 571 -11.84 -18.90 -22.49
CA PHE A 571 -10.91 -18.00 -23.17
C PHE A 571 -9.49 -18.59 -23.28
N VAL A 572 -8.97 -19.19 -22.21
CA VAL A 572 -7.62 -19.80 -22.19
C VAL A 572 -7.51 -20.97 -23.16
N LEU A 573 -8.53 -21.84 -23.19
CA LEU A 573 -8.52 -23.05 -23.99
C LEU A 573 -8.97 -22.82 -25.45
N GLY A 574 -9.78 -21.79 -25.68
CA GLY A 574 -10.45 -21.55 -26.96
C GLY A 574 -11.65 -22.47 -27.23
N TYR A 575 -12.06 -23.27 -26.23
CA TYR A 575 -13.22 -24.16 -26.30
C TYR A 575 -13.80 -24.41 -24.90
N GLN A 576 -15.08 -24.80 -24.86
CA GLN A 576 -15.71 -25.26 -23.63
C GLN A 576 -15.38 -26.73 -23.37
N MET A 577 -14.81 -27.01 -22.20
CA MET A 577 -14.50 -28.37 -21.80
C MET A 577 -15.71 -29.03 -21.13
N THR A 578 -16.10 -30.20 -21.63
CA THR A 578 -17.23 -30.97 -21.09
C THR A 578 -16.84 -31.63 -19.76
N PRO A 579 -17.64 -31.49 -18.69
CA PRO A 579 -17.40 -32.19 -17.44
C PRO A 579 -17.62 -33.71 -17.54
N HIS A 580 -16.90 -34.49 -16.74
CA HIS A 580 -17.18 -35.92 -16.54
C HIS A 580 -18.02 -36.11 -15.27
N VAL A 581 -19.22 -36.67 -15.46
CA VAL A 581 -20.09 -37.09 -14.34
C VAL A 581 -19.45 -38.32 -13.70
N SER A 582 -19.10 -38.22 -12.41
CA SER A 582 -18.44 -39.32 -11.69
C SER A 582 -19.39 -40.50 -11.37
N GLY A 583 -20.69 -40.32 -11.56
CA GLY A 583 -21.74 -41.26 -11.14
C GLY A 583 -22.11 -41.15 -9.66
N LEU A 584 -21.63 -40.11 -8.98
CA LEU A 584 -21.88 -39.85 -7.56
C LEU A 584 -22.58 -38.53 -7.33
N ALA A 585 -23.35 -38.50 -6.25
CA ALA A 585 -23.86 -37.29 -5.67
C ALA A 585 -23.79 -37.37 -4.14
N ALA A 586 -23.94 -36.22 -3.49
CA ALA A 586 -23.95 -36.14 -2.04
C ALA A 586 -25.03 -35.14 -1.60
N PHE A 587 -25.98 -35.64 -0.83
CA PHE A 587 -26.80 -34.78 0.01
C PHE A 587 -25.91 -34.12 1.04
N ARG A 588 -25.99 -32.80 1.21
CA ARG A 588 -25.18 -32.03 2.15
C ARG A 588 -26.05 -30.98 2.83
N ALA A 589 -25.91 -30.87 4.14
CA ALA A 589 -26.60 -29.84 4.91
C ALA A 589 -25.75 -29.34 6.08
N CYS A 590 -25.99 -28.08 6.45
CA CYS A 590 -25.49 -27.45 7.66
C CYS A 590 -26.58 -26.57 8.26
N PHE A 591 -26.95 -26.79 9.52
CA PHE A 591 -28.01 -26.03 10.20
C PHE A 591 -27.75 -25.86 11.70
N ASP A 592 -28.51 -24.97 12.33
CA ASP A 592 -28.40 -24.66 13.76
C ASP A 592 -28.84 -25.86 14.62
N ALA A 593 -27.99 -26.29 15.54
CA ALA A 593 -28.25 -27.44 16.43
C ALA A 593 -29.41 -27.22 17.40
N GLY A 594 -29.81 -25.97 17.65
CA GLY A 594 -30.98 -25.62 18.44
C GLY A 594 -32.29 -26.16 17.87
N LEU A 595 -32.33 -26.52 16.58
CA LEU A 595 -33.46 -27.24 15.99
C LEU A 595 -33.65 -28.64 16.59
N LEU A 596 -32.63 -29.22 17.21
CA LEU A 596 -32.70 -30.52 17.91
C LEU A 596 -33.15 -30.41 19.39
N ALA A 597 -33.30 -29.19 19.93
CA ALA A 597 -33.37 -28.96 21.38
C ALA A 597 -34.52 -29.69 22.10
N ASP A 598 -35.64 -29.87 21.41
CA ASP A 598 -36.85 -30.51 21.97
C ASP A 598 -37.01 -31.99 21.55
N ASP A 599 -36.01 -32.56 20.86
CA ASP A 599 -36.04 -33.94 20.38
C ASP A 599 -35.05 -34.84 21.17
N PRO A 600 -35.54 -35.59 22.18
CA PRO A 600 -34.67 -36.46 22.98
C PRO A 600 -34.06 -37.61 22.17
N GLU A 601 -34.63 -37.98 21.01
CA GLU A 601 -34.07 -39.01 20.14
C GLU A 601 -32.89 -38.46 19.30
N ALA A 602 -32.80 -37.15 19.13
CA ALA A 602 -31.71 -36.48 18.42
C ALA A 602 -30.61 -35.95 19.36
N ALA A 603 -30.90 -35.76 20.66
CA ALA A 603 -30.00 -35.11 21.63
C ALA A 603 -28.61 -35.77 21.77
N TRP A 604 -28.50 -37.06 21.50
CA TRP A 604 -27.26 -37.82 21.65
C TRP A 604 -26.07 -37.25 20.85
N ILE A 605 -26.32 -36.58 19.72
CA ILE A 605 -25.25 -36.01 18.88
C ILE A 605 -24.63 -34.76 19.54
N LEU A 606 -25.36 -34.10 20.43
CA LEU A 606 -24.93 -32.90 21.15
C LEU A 606 -24.30 -33.20 22.52
N GLU A 607 -24.39 -34.43 22.99
CA GLU A 607 -23.71 -34.87 24.21
C GLU A 607 -22.20 -34.61 24.08
N GLN A 608 -21.65 -33.84 25.02
CA GLN A 608 -20.23 -33.40 25.06
C GLN A 608 -19.74 -32.55 23.88
N ALA A 609 -20.62 -32.24 22.90
CA ALA A 609 -20.26 -31.44 21.74
C ALA A 609 -19.86 -29.99 22.09
N GLY A 610 -20.24 -29.51 23.29
CA GLY A 610 -19.82 -28.21 23.82
C GLY A 610 -18.34 -28.11 24.23
N GLU A 611 -17.66 -29.25 24.42
CA GLU A 611 -16.23 -29.31 24.73
C GLU A 611 -15.39 -29.46 23.45
N HIS A 612 -15.71 -30.46 22.63
CA HIS A 612 -15.12 -30.70 21.31
C HIS A 612 -16.19 -31.14 20.31
N ASP A 613 -16.04 -30.73 19.05
CA ASP A 613 -16.94 -31.13 18.00
C ASP A 613 -16.78 -32.62 17.64
N ARG A 614 -17.90 -33.29 17.36
CA ARG A 614 -17.95 -34.70 16.98
C ARG A 614 -17.92 -34.84 15.47
N MET A 615 -17.25 -35.86 14.96
CA MET A 615 -17.30 -36.21 13.54
C MET A 615 -17.41 -37.73 13.39
N LEU A 616 -18.56 -38.20 12.92
CA LEU A 616 -18.88 -39.60 12.74
C LEU A 616 -18.96 -39.90 11.26
N ARG A 617 -18.27 -40.93 10.82
CA ARG A 617 -18.25 -41.35 9.42
C ARG A 617 -18.63 -42.81 9.29
N TYR A 618 -19.84 -43.05 8.82
CA TYR A 618 -20.37 -44.36 8.51
C TYR A 618 -20.02 -44.75 7.07
N ILE A 619 -19.34 -45.88 6.90
CA ILE A 619 -18.87 -46.37 5.61
C ILE A 619 -19.48 -47.75 5.35
N THR A 620 -19.94 -47.98 4.12
CA THR A 620 -20.43 -49.28 3.64
C THR A 620 -19.93 -49.53 2.22
N THR A 621 -20.23 -50.71 1.67
CA THR A 621 -19.94 -51.07 0.28
C THR A 621 -20.93 -50.45 -0.69
N GLY A 622 -20.54 -50.30 -1.97
CA GLY A 622 -21.46 -49.87 -3.02
C GLY A 622 -21.56 -48.35 -3.19
N GLY A 623 -20.78 -47.56 -2.45
CA GLY A 623 -20.72 -46.11 -2.59
C GLY A 623 -21.84 -45.33 -1.87
N LEU A 624 -22.48 -45.96 -0.87
CA LEU A 624 -23.32 -45.28 0.12
C LEU A 624 -22.47 -44.96 1.36
N GLY A 625 -22.68 -43.80 1.99
CA GLY A 625 -22.01 -43.45 3.24
C GLY A 625 -22.60 -42.21 3.89
N LEU A 626 -22.40 -42.03 5.19
CA LEU A 626 -22.88 -40.89 5.96
C LEU A 626 -21.73 -40.27 6.75
N THR A 627 -21.52 -38.97 6.60
CA THR A 627 -20.77 -38.17 7.57
C THR A 627 -21.77 -37.36 8.38
N LEU A 628 -21.72 -37.45 9.71
CA LEU A 628 -22.53 -36.67 10.64
C LEU A 628 -21.60 -36.02 11.66
N ALA A 629 -21.65 -34.70 11.78
CA ALA A 629 -20.75 -33.94 12.61
C ALA A 629 -21.47 -32.80 13.34
N THR A 630 -20.87 -32.34 14.43
CA THR A 630 -21.18 -31.05 15.03
C THR A 630 -20.14 -30.02 14.59
N GLY A 631 -20.52 -28.75 14.59
CA GLY A 631 -19.61 -27.63 14.38
C GLY A 631 -19.77 -26.56 15.43
N LYS A 632 -18.76 -25.70 15.57
CA LYS A 632 -18.72 -24.57 16.51
C LYS A 632 -19.02 -24.98 17.96
N ARG A 633 -18.48 -26.11 18.40
CA ARG A 633 -18.73 -26.71 19.72
C ARG A 633 -20.22 -27.00 19.95
N GLY A 634 -20.78 -27.80 19.05
CA GLY A 634 -22.16 -28.28 19.17
C GLY A 634 -23.25 -27.26 18.80
N ARG A 635 -22.90 -26.11 18.21
CA ARG A 635 -23.90 -25.11 17.78
C ARG A 635 -24.47 -25.39 16.40
N ASN A 636 -23.74 -26.14 15.57
CA ASN A 636 -24.20 -26.53 14.25
C ASN A 636 -24.26 -28.06 14.12
N ILE A 637 -25.18 -28.53 13.30
CA ILE A 637 -25.21 -29.90 12.77
C ILE A 637 -24.80 -29.85 11.31
N ILE A 638 -23.86 -30.71 10.94
CA ILE A 638 -23.36 -30.87 9.58
C ILE A 638 -23.54 -32.33 9.20
N TRP A 639 -24.16 -32.62 8.06
CA TRP A 639 -24.23 -33.99 7.57
C TRP A 639 -24.12 -34.07 6.05
N GLN A 640 -23.60 -35.22 5.60
CA GLN A 640 -23.44 -35.54 4.19
C GLN A 640 -23.78 -37.00 3.94
N VAL A 641 -24.69 -37.29 3.00
CA VAL A 641 -25.01 -38.66 2.56
C VAL A 641 -24.53 -38.85 1.13
N TRP A 642 -23.50 -39.67 0.97
CA TRP A 642 -22.93 -40.03 -0.33
C TRP A 642 -23.77 -41.12 -0.97
N HIS A 643 -24.08 -41.01 -2.26
CA HIS A 643 -24.83 -42.03 -2.99
C HIS A 643 -24.52 -42.04 -4.48
N ARG A 644 -24.92 -43.10 -5.17
CA ARG A 644 -24.84 -43.18 -6.64
C ARG A 644 -25.95 -42.36 -7.27
N ASN A 645 -25.61 -41.68 -8.36
CA ASN A 645 -26.57 -40.99 -9.22
C ASN A 645 -26.10 -41.11 -10.68
N HIS A 646 -26.89 -41.79 -11.52
CA HIS A 646 -26.57 -42.07 -12.93
C HIS A 646 -27.28 -41.14 -13.92
N GLU A 647 -28.05 -40.15 -13.44
CA GLU A 647 -28.76 -39.20 -14.31
C GLU A 647 -27.82 -38.12 -14.87
N GLN A 648 -27.89 -37.87 -16.19
CA GLN A 648 -27.27 -36.69 -16.82
C GLN A 648 -27.91 -35.41 -16.24
N ALA A 649 -27.13 -34.40 -15.85
CA ALA A 649 -27.69 -33.08 -15.52
C ALA A 649 -26.73 -31.92 -15.78
N ASP A 650 -27.35 -30.76 -15.91
CA ASP A 650 -26.75 -29.43 -16.02
C ASP A 650 -26.05 -29.00 -14.73
N GLU A 651 -24.92 -28.33 -14.92
CA GLU A 651 -23.98 -27.87 -13.92
C GLU A 651 -24.47 -26.57 -13.26
N SER A 652 -25.19 -26.68 -12.14
CA SER A 652 -25.76 -25.52 -11.44
C SER A 652 -25.76 -25.69 -9.92
N TRP A 653 -25.14 -24.75 -9.21
CA TRP A 653 -25.33 -24.55 -7.77
C TRP A 653 -26.77 -24.18 -7.37
N ALA A 654 -27.63 -23.85 -8.35
CA ALA A 654 -29.04 -23.54 -8.16
C ALA A 654 -29.97 -24.76 -8.29
N ASN A 655 -29.45 -25.99 -8.42
CA ASN A 655 -30.25 -27.22 -8.41
C ASN A 655 -30.70 -27.66 -7.00
N THR A 656 -30.95 -26.71 -6.10
CA THR A 656 -31.37 -26.98 -4.71
C THR A 656 -32.88 -27.07 -4.52
N THR A 657 -33.69 -27.05 -5.58
CA THR A 657 -35.15 -26.90 -5.44
C THR A 657 -35.94 -28.20 -5.38
N GLY A 658 -35.30 -29.36 -5.16
CA GLY A 658 -36.01 -30.64 -5.07
C GLY A 658 -35.48 -31.67 -4.07
N ALA A 659 -34.30 -31.49 -3.48
CA ALA A 659 -33.73 -32.45 -2.53
C ALA A 659 -34.47 -32.39 -1.18
N ALA A 660 -34.93 -33.54 -0.69
CA ALA A 660 -35.59 -33.66 0.60
C ALA A 660 -34.77 -34.54 1.55
N ALA A 661 -34.83 -34.27 2.85
CA ALA A 661 -34.11 -35.10 3.83
C ALA A 661 -34.63 -36.55 3.81
N GLU A 662 -35.90 -36.72 3.45
CA GLU A 662 -36.57 -37.99 3.22
C GLU A 662 -35.89 -38.84 2.15
N ASP A 663 -35.37 -38.24 1.09
CA ASP A 663 -34.66 -38.95 0.02
C ASP A 663 -33.35 -39.55 0.54
N ALA A 664 -32.60 -38.77 1.31
CA ALA A 664 -31.39 -39.23 1.98
C ALA A 664 -31.70 -40.33 3.03
N LEU A 665 -32.78 -40.16 3.80
CA LEU A 665 -33.21 -41.14 4.80
C LEU A 665 -33.66 -42.48 4.19
N ALA A 666 -34.32 -42.44 3.03
CA ALA A 666 -34.73 -43.66 2.31
C ALA A 666 -33.53 -44.54 1.93
N LEU A 667 -32.37 -43.92 1.61
CA LEU A 667 -31.13 -44.65 1.33
C LEU A 667 -30.54 -45.34 2.56
N LEU A 668 -30.83 -44.82 3.76
CA LEU A 668 -30.28 -45.30 5.03
C LEU A 668 -31.24 -46.22 5.80
N GLN A 669 -32.46 -46.45 5.30
CA GLN A 669 -33.55 -47.10 6.04
C GLN A 669 -33.21 -48.51 6.56
N ASP A 670 -32.34 -49.23 5.85
CA ASP A 670 -31.95 -50.61 6.18
C ASP A 670 -30.75 -50.67 7.15
N TRP A 671 -30.20 -49.53 7.55
CA TRP A 671 -29.07 -49.48 8.48
C TRP A 671 -29.54 -49.77 9.91
N PRO A 672 -28.86 -50.66 10.66
CA PRO A 672 -29.23 -50.91 12.06
C PRO A 672 -29.22 -49.66 12.96
N VAL A 673 -28.40 -48.65 12.64
CA VAL A 673 -28.39 -47.35 13.35
C VAL A 673 -29.45 -46.36 12.88
N TYR A 674 -30.34 -46.73 11.95
CA TYR A 674 -31.32 -45.82 11.35
C TYR A 674 -32.15 -45.06 12.39
N SER A 675 -32.64 -45.75 13.43
CA SER A 675 -33.44 -45.14 14.50
C SER A 675 -32.70 -44.06 15.29
N LYS A 676 -31.36 -44.07 15.27
CA LYS A 676 -30.51 -43.08 15.94
C LYS A 676 -30.16 -41.89 15.03
N ILE A 677 -29.96 -42.11 13.74
CA ILE A 677 -29.58 -41.06 12.77
C ILE A 677 -30.80 -40.31 12.21
N ALA A 678 -31.93 -40.99 12.04
CA ALA A 678 -33.10 -40.42 11.39
C ALA A 678 -33.71 -39.23 12.14
N PRO A 679 -33.81 -39.23 13.49
CA PRO A 679 -34.27 -38.07 14.24
C PRO A 679 -33.43 -36.81 13.94
N VAL A 680 -32.10 -36.94 13.84
CA VAL A 680 -31.20 -35.81 13.55
C VAL A 680 -31.42 -35.25 12.15
N LEU A 681 -31.45 -36.11 11.13
CA LEU A 681 -31.55 -35.68 9.73
C LEU A 681 -32.93 -35.06 9.40
N ARG A 682 -34.02 -35.47 10.07
CA ARG A 682 -35.37 -34.92 9.86
C ARG A 682 -35.51 -33.44 10.21
N HIS A 683 -34.66 -32.92 11.09
CA HIS A 683 -34.67 -31.50 11.46
C HIS A 683 -34.00 -30.58 10.43
N THR A 684 -33.50 -31.14 9.32
CA THR A 684 -32.84 -30.36 8.28
C THR A 684 -33.82 -29.38 7.62
N PRO A 685 -33.58 -28.05 7.68
CA PRO A 685 -34.42 -27.09 6.97
C PRO A 685 -34.31 -27.28 5.45
N LYS A 686 -35.45 -27.16 4.75
CA LYS A 686 -35.53 -27.37 3.30
C LYS A 686 -34.62 -26.42 2.50
N ASP A 687 -34.39 -25.21 3.00
CA ASP A 687 -33.51 -24.21 2.38
C ASP A 687 -32.01 -24.43 2.68
N LYS A 688 -31.68 -25.43 3.51
CA LYS A 688 -30.31 -25.76 3.94
C LYS A 688 -29.81 -27.12 3.45
N LEU A 689 -30.62 -27.83 2.65
CA LEU A 689 -30.27 -29.10 2.03
C LEU A 689 -30.01 -28.94 0.54
N ALA A 690 -28.96 -29.60 0.06
CA ALA A 690 -28.65 -29.68 -1.36
C ALA A 690 -28.14 -31.09 -1.71
N ASP A 691 -28.48 -31.58 -2.91
CA ASP A 691 -27.87 -32.78 -3.49
C ASP A 691 -26.86 -32.38 -4.58
N TYR A 692 -25.58 -32.52 -4.27
CA TYR A 692 -24.49 -32.10 -5.14
C TYR A 692 -23.96 -33.27 -5.97
N LYS A 693 -24.16 -33.19 -7.29
CA LYS A 693 -23.48 -34.09 -8.22
C LYS A 693 -21.97 -33.86 -8.18
N ILE A 694 -21.22 -34.93 -8.02
CA ILE A 694 -19.76 -34.88 -7.97
C ILE A 694 -19.26 -34.95 -9.42
N ILE A 695 -18.57 -33.89 -9.81
CA ILE A 695 -18.07 -33.74 -11.17
C ILE A 695 -16.55 -33.76 -11.12
N THR A 696 -15.98 -34.47 -12.08
CA THR A 696 -14.54 -34.56 -12.28
C THR A 696 -14.19 -34.02 -13.66
N ARG A 697 -12.96 -33.55 -13.81
CA ARG A 697 -12.41 -33.07 -15.07
C ARG A 697 -10.98 -33.58 -15.16
N ASP A 698 -10.58 -33.92 -16.37
CA ASP A 698 -9.17 -34.20 -16.63
C ASP A 698 -8.33 -32.93 -16.41
N PRO A 699 -7.05 -33.06 -16.05
CA PRO A 699 -6.15 -31.93 -15.98
C PRO A 699 -6.15 -31.14 -17.29
N LEU A 700 -6.30 -29.81 -17.19
CA LEU A 700 -6.31 -28.93 -18.36
C LEU A 700 -4.98 -29.03 -19.13
N PRO A 701 -4.96 -28.86 -20.46
CA PRO A 701 -3.70 -28.88 -21.21
C PRO A 701 -2.77 -27.69 -20.87
N THR A 702 -3.35 -26.56 -20.42
CA THR A 702 -2.63 -25.37 -19.98
C THR A 702 -3.56 -24.55 -19.07
N TRP A 703 -2.98 -23.74 -18.18
CA TRP A 703 -3.69 -22.73 -17.38
C TRP A 703 -3.46 -21.31 -17.88
N ILE A 704 -2.57 -21.13 -18.87
CA ILE A 704 -2.17 -19.82 -19.40
C ILE A 704 -2.71 -19.66 -20.82
N SER A 705 -3.22 -18.47 -21.12
CA SER A 705 -3.70 -18.06 -22.44
C SER A 705 -2.59 -17.98 -23.50
N GLY A 706 -2.97 -17.89 -24.79
CA GLY A 706 -2.03 -17.75 -25.89
C GLY A 706 -1.16 -16.48 -25.83
N GLY A 707 -1.72 -15.34 -25.38
CA GLY A 707 -0.97 -14.11 -25.17
C GLY A 707 0.01 -14.22 -23.98
N GLY A 708 -0.33 -15.04 -22.99
CA GLY A 708 0.50 -15.32 -21.83
C GLY A 708 0.34 -14.31 -20.70
N ARG A 709 -0.77 -13.58 -20.65
CA ARG A 709 -1.10 -12.58 -19.62
C ARG A 709 -2.42 -12.89 -18.92
N LEU A 710 -3.07 -14.02 -19.23
CA LEU A 710 -4.18 -14.54 -18.45
C LEU A 710 -3.86 -15.94 -17.91
N MET A 711 -4.07 -16.16 -16.61
CA MET A 711 -3.82 -17.44 -15.94
C MET A 711 -5.01 -17.89 -15.10
N LEU A 712 -5.33 -19.17 -15.14
CA LEU A 712 -6.35 -19.81 -14.29
C LEU A 712 -5.74 -20.27 -12.96
N ILE A 713 -6.48 -20.14 -11.86
CA ILE A 713 -6.12 -20.69 -10.54
C ILE A 713 -7.34 -21.33 -9.85
N GLY A 714 -7.10 -22.15 -8.81
CA GLY A 714 -8.16 -22.85 -8.08
C GLY A 714 -9.04 -23.71 -8.98
N ASP A 715 -10.34 -23.78 -8.68
CA ASP A 715 -11.31 -24.61 -9.42
C ASP A 715 -11.49 -24.22 -10.90
N ALA A 716 -11.07 -23.01 -11.30
CA ALA A 716 -11.02 -22.64 -12.71
C ALA A 716 -9.96 -23.47 -13.47
N ALA A 717 -8.85 -23.81 -12.79
CA ALA A 717 -7.70 -24.51 -13.35
C ALA A 717 -7.69 -26.02 -13.04
N HIS A 718 -7.99 -26.42 -11.80
CA HIS A 718 -7.89 -27.81 -11.33
C HIS A 718 -9.02 -28.15 -10.35
N PRO A 719 -10.27 -28.22 -10.82
CA PRO A 719 -11.38 -28.60 -9.95
C PRO A 719 -11.17 -30.03 -9.45
N ALA A 720 -10.82 -30.14 -8.17
CA ALA A 720 -10.57 -31.40 -7.50
C ALA A 720 -11.88 -32.02 -6.99
N SER A 721 -11.95 -33.36 -6.98
CA SER A 721 -13.03 -34.04 -6.27
C SER A 721 -13.03 -33.61 -4.80
N PRO A 722 -14.20 -33.29 -4.19
CA PRO A 722 -14.28 -32.98 -2.76
C PRO A 722 -13.68 -34.07 -1.87
N ILE A 723 -13.59 -35.30 -2.38
CA ILE A 723 -13.01 -36.48 -1.72
C ILE A 723 -11.50 -36.33 -1.51
N ALA A 724 -10.79 -35.55 -2.33
CA ALA A 724 -9.35 -35.34 -2.19
C ALA A 724 -8.99 -34.43 -1.00
N GLY A 725 -9.95 -33.67 -0.45
CA GLY A 725 -9.75 -32.78 0.70
C GLY A 725 -8.80 -31.59 0.49
N GLN A 726 -8.20 -31.44 -0.69
CA GLN A 726 -7.12 -30.49 -0.96
C GLN A 726 -7.46 -29.37 -1.95
N GLY A 727 -8.71 -29.25 -2.41
CA GLY A 727 -9.10 -28.20 -3.37
C GLY A 727 -8.83 -26.78 -2.84
N GLY A 728 -9.33 -26.47 -1.64
CA GLY A 728 -9.08 -25.17 -0.99
C GLY A 728 -7.60 -24.94 -0.67
N GLY A 729 -6.88 -26.00 -0.27
CA GLY A 729 -5.46 -25.90 0.03
C GLY A 729 -4.60 -25.59 -1.20
N GLN A 730 -4.88 -26.25 -2.33
CA GLN A 730 -4.18 -25.98 -3.58
C GLN A 730 -4.52 -24.62 -4.18
N ALA A 731 -5.75 -24.13 -4.00
CA ALA A 731 -6.12 -22.77 -4.37
C ALA A 731 -5.29 -21.71 -3.61
N VAL A 732 -5.00 -21.93 -2.33
CA VAL A 732 -4.13 -21.06 -1.52
C VAL A 732 -2.68 -21.14 -2.02
N GLU A 733 -2.17 -22.34 -2.32
CA GLU A 733 -0.83 -22.52 -2.87
C GLU A 733 -0.63 -21.84 -4.23
N ASP A 734 -1.64 -21.88 -5.11
CA ASP A 734 -1.59 -21.19 -6.40
C ASP A 734 -1.46 -19.69 -6.24
N ALA A 735 -2.31 -19.10 -5.39
CA ALA A 735 -2.34 -17.68 -5.13
C ALA A 735 -0.99 -17.16 -4.60
N ALA A 736 -0.40 -17.89 -3.64
CA ALA A 736 0.90 -17.56 -3.09
C ALA A 736 2.02 -17.66 -4.14
N THR A 737 2.01 -18.73 -4.95
CA THR A 737 3.02 -18.95 -6.00
C THR A 737 2.92 -17.90 -7.11
N LEU A 738 1.70 -17.53 -7.49
CA LEU A 738 1.42 -16.48 -8.46
C LEU A 738 1.98 -15.14 -7.99
N ALA A 739 1.64 -14.72 -6.76
CA ALA A 739 2.07 -13.43 -6.22
C ALA A 739 3.61 -13.33 -6.14
N ILE A 740 4.27 -14.38 -5.63
CA ILE A 740 5.74 -14.42 -5.57
C ILE A 740 6.35 -14.45 -6.97
N GLY A 741 5.74 -15.17 -7.91
CA GLY A 741 6.24 -15.22 -9.28
C GLY A 741 6.19 -13.87 -9.99
N LEU A 742 5.09 -13.14 -9.81
CA LEU A 742 4.93 -11.78 -10.32
C LEU A 742 5.93 -10.80 -9.67
N GLU A 743 6.15 -10.90 -8.36
CA GLU A 743 7.17 -10.15 -7.61
C GLU A 743 8.57 -10.37 -8.19
N LEU A 744 9.00 -11.62 -8.27
CA LEU A 744 10.37 -11.99 -8.64
C LEU A 744 10.70 -11.74 -10.12
N ALA A 745 9.73 -11.86 -11.02
CA ALA A 745 9.92 -11.60 -12.44
C ALA A 745 9.84 -10.11 -12.79
N GLY A 746 8.95 -9.38 -12.12
CA GLY A 746 8.66 -7.97 -12.40
C GLY A 746 7.82 -7.72 -13.66
N ARG A 747 7.34 -6.48 -13.79
CA ARG A 747 6.35 -6.06 -14.80
C ARG A 747 6.70 -6.38 -16.26
N ASN A 748 7.98 -6.31 -16.61
CA ASN A 748 8.44 -6.56 -17.98
C ASN A 748 8.52 -8.05 -18.33
N GLN A 749 8.33 -8.95 -17.36
CA GLN A 749 8.43 -10.40 -17.56
C GLN A 749 7.19 -11.15 -17.08
N VAL A 750 6.03 -10.48 -16.97
CA VAL A 750 4.76 -11.09 -16.55
C VAL A 750 4.47 -12.40 -17.28
N LYS A 751 4.66 -12.45 -18.60
CA LYS A 751 4.46 -13.69 -19.39
C LYS A 751 5.33 -14.84 -18.92
N LEU A 752 6.62 -14.57 -18.71
CA LEU A 752 7.57 -15.57 -18.25
C LEU A 752 7.26 -15.98 -16.80
N ALA A 753 6.79 -15.03 -16.00
CA ALA A 753 6.35 -15.28 -14.62
C ALA A 753 5.21 -16.30 -14.59
N LEU A 754 4.13 -16.06 -15.32
CA LEU A 754 2.98 -16.96 -15.36
C LEU A 754 3.38 -18.36 -15.84
N GLN A 755 4.26 -18.46 -16.85
CA GLN A 755 4.80 -19.74 -17.32
C GLN A 755 5.57 -20.49 -16.23
N ALA A 756 6.40 -19.79 -15.44
CA ALA A 756 7.13 -20.38 -14.32
C ALA A 756 6.19 -20.82 -13.19
N VAL A 757 5.18 -20.01 -12.86
CA VAL A 757 4.12 -20.37 -11.89
C VAL A 757 3.42 -21.66 -12.33
N GLN A 758 2.99 -21.76 -13.59
CA GLN A 758 2.40 -22.99 -14.12
C GLN A 758 3.36 -24.16 -14.03
N ALA A 759 4.64 -24.01 -14.41
CA ALA A 759 5.60 -25.11 -14.36
C ALA A 759 5.82 -25.66 -12.93
N ILE A 760 5.73 -24.81 -11.92
CA ILE A 760 5.86 -25.20 -10.51
C ILE A 760 4.58 -25.87 -9.99
N ARG A 761 3.41 -25.33 -10.35
CA ARG A 761 2.12 -25.74 -9.77
C ARG A 761 1.46 -26.90 -10.51
N TYR A 762 1.60 -26.94 -11.83
CA TYR A 762 0.84 -27.85 -12.69
C TYR A 762 1.05 -29.32 -12.35
N PRO A 763 2.29 -29.86 -12.25
CA PRO A 763 2.49 -31.29 -11.99
C PRO A 763 1.96 -31.72 -10.63
N ARG A 764 2.06 -30.85 -9.63
CA ARG A 764 1.55 -31.06 -8.28
C ARG A 764 0.02 -31.12 -8.26
N ASN A 765 -0.66 -30.15 -8.86
CA ASN A 765 -2.12 -30.15 -8.90
C ASN A 765 -2.68 -31.32 -9.74
N CYS A 766 -2.02 -31.73 -10.82
CA CYS A 766 -2.43 -32.92 -11.59
C CYS A 766 -2.43 -34.18 -10.71
N LEU A 767 -1.34 -34.42 -9.96
CA LEU A 767 -1.23 -35.57 -9.06
C LEU A 767 -2.27 -35.56 -7.94
N ILE A 768 -2.59 -34.38 -7.40
CA ILE A 768 -3.60 -34.22 -6.35
C ILE A 768 -5.00 -34.41 -6.94
N GLN A 769 -5.27 -33.93 -8.15
CA GLN A 769 -6.55 -34.14 -8.83
C GLN A 769 -6.80 -35.63 -9.11
N GLU A 770 -5.78 -36.36 -9.58
CA GLU A 770 -5.82 -37.81 -9.78
C GLU A 770 -6.05 -38.58 -8.46
N SER A 771 -5.51 -38.08 -7.34
CA SER A 771 -5.65 -38.73 -6.03
C SER A 771 -7.10 -38.93 -5.58
N GLY A 772 -8.00 -38.02 -5.97
CA GLY A 772 -9.41 -38.08 -5.59
C GLY A 772 -10.08 -39.37 -6.06
N ASN A 773 -9.73 -39.87 -7.25
CA ASN A 773 -10.23 -41.14 -7.78
C ASN A 773 -9.69 -42.34 -7.01
N ALA A 774 -8.40 -42.31 -6.64
CA ALA A 774 -7.76 -43.37 -5.87
C ALA A 774 -8.33 -43.48 -4.45
N ILE A 775 -8.47 -42.34 -3.76
CA ILE A 775 -9.07 -42.25 -2.42
C ILE A 775 -10.52 -42.72 -2.46
N TYR A 776 -11.27 -42.30 -3.48
CA TYR A 776 -12.65 -42.74 -3.67
C TYR A 776 -12.76 -44.26 -3.88
N SER A 777 -11.92 -44.86 -4.72
CA SER A 777 -11.94 -46.31 -4.97
C SER A 777 -11.73 -47.12 -3.69
N GLN A 778 -10.87 -46.64 -2.78
CA GLN A 778 -10.66 -47.27 -1.48
C GLN A 778 -11.87 -47.11 -0.55
N MET A 779 -12.51 -45.94 -0.56
CA MET A 779 -13.65 -45.62 0.31
C MET A 779 -14.97 -46.24 -0.15
N ARG A 780 -15.12 -46.52 -1.46
CA ARG A 780 -16.37 -47.02 -2.05
C ARG A 780 -16.65 -48.47 -1.69
N ASP A 781 -15.62 -49.31 -1.77
CA ASP A 781 -15.69 -50.75 -1.55
C ASP A 781 -14.51 -51.19 -0.68
N PRO A 782 -14.47 -50.77 0.60
CA PRO A 782 -13.39 -51.15 1.50
C PRO A 782 -13.33 -52.67 1.66
N ASP A 783 -12.12 -53.23 1.60
CA ASP A 783 -11.86 -54.62 1.94
C ASP A 783 -11.96 -54.77 3.46
N TRP A 784 -13.14 -55.12 3.95
CA TRP A 784 -13.41 -55.23 5.38
C TRP A 784 -12.53 -56.29 6.08
N GLU A 785 -12.07 -57.33 5.39
CA GLU A 785 -11.14 -58.30 5.98
C GLU A 785 -9.74 -57.71 6.19
N ALA A 786 -9.30 -56.85 5.26
CA ALA A 786 -8.05 -56.10 5.41
C ALA A 786 -8.17 -55.02 6.49
N VAL A 787 -9.30 -54.30 6.52
CA VAL A 787 -9.60 -53.24 7.50
C VAL A 787 -9.68 -53.79 8.92
N GLU A 788 -10.22 -54.99 9.13
CA GLU A 788 -10.23 -55.61 10.47
C GLU A 788 -8.82 -55.94 10.98
N LYS A 789 -7.88 -56.26 10.07
CA LYS A 789 -6.49 -56.54 10.42
C LYS A 789 -5.67 -55.28 10.61
N ASP A 790 -5.97 -54.23 9.84
CA ASP A 790 -5.34 -52.93 9.92
C ASP A 790 -6.38 -51.80 9.75
N PRO A 791 -6.97 -51.33 10.86
CA PRO A 791 -7.95 -50.25 10.81
C PRO A 791 -7.40 -48.92 10.31
N SER A 792 -6.08 -48.75 10.21
CA SER A 792 -5.46 -47.53 9.68
C SER A 792 -5.75 -47.31 8.19
N LEU A 793 -6.09 -48.39 7.45
CA LEU A 793 -6.47 -48.34 6.04
C LEU A 793 -7.74 -47.50 5.78
N MET A 794 -8.52 -47.21 6.82
CA MET A 794 -9.71 -46.38 6.71
C MET A 794 -9.44 -44.89 6.98
N LYS A 795 -8.26 -44.53 7.50
CA LYS A 795 -7.91 -43.14 7.81
C LYS A 795 -7.77 -42.32 6.53
N PHE A 796 -8.06 -41.03 6.62
CA PHE A 796 -7.91 -40.12 5.49
C PHE A 796 -6.43 -39.96 5.10
N PRO A 797 -6.06 -40.13 3.82
CA PRO A 797 -4.66 -40.02 3.40
C PRO A 797 -4.12 -38.59 3.55
N ARG A 798 -2.95 -38.47 4.18
CA ARG A 798 -2.29 -37.17 4.46
C ARG A 798 -0.80 -37.24 4.17
N PRO A 799 -0.42 -37.37 2.89
CA PRO A 799 0.98 -37.55 2.54
C PRO A 799 1.81 -36.29 2.90
N GLN A 800 2.99 -36.52 3.49
CA GLN A 800 3.90 -35.46 3.96
C GLN A 800 4.26 -34.44 2.87
N TRP A 801 4.47 -34.92 1.64
CA TRP A 801 4.82 -34.03 0.52
C TRP A 801 3.67 -33.07 0.15
N ILE A 802 2.43 -33.33 0.59
CA ILE A 802 1.32 -32.38 0.46
C ILE A 802 1.25 -31.48 1.69
N PHE A 803 0.99 -32.05 2.88
CA PHE A 803 0.67 -31.29 4.11
C PHE A 803 1.89 -30.62 4.74
N GLY A 804 3.07 -31.22 4.60
CA GLY A 804 4.33 -30.68 5.09
C GLY A 804 4.92 -29.58 4.20
N TYR A 805 4.39 -29.37 2.99
CA TYR A 805 4.94 -28.43 2.01
C TYR A 805 4.79 -26.97 2.44
N ASP A 806 5.88 -26.19 2.38
CA ASP A 806 5.86 -24.73 2.45
C ASP A 806 6.03 -24.17 1.04
N VAL A 807 4.91 -23.82 0.41
CA VAL A 807 4.90 -23.33 -0.97
C VAL A 807 5.67 -22.04 -1.16
N GLN A 808 5.65 -21.13 -0.19
CA GLN A 808 6.28 -19.83 -0.37
C GLN A 808 7.80 -19.96 -0.25
N GLN A 809 8.30 -20.79 0.66
CA GLN A 809 9.74 -21.08 0.75
C GLN A 809 10.24 -21.74 -0.54
N ASP A 810 9.59 -22.81 -1.00
CA ASP A 810 9.97 -23.52 -2.23
C ASP A 810 10.01 -22.58 -3.45
N VAL A 811 8.99 -21.73 -3.60
CA VAL A 811 8.92 -20.80 -4.74
C VAL A 811 10.05 -19.77 -4.69
N TYR A 812 10.41 -19.23 -3.53
CA TYR A 812 11.55 -18.31 -3.44
C TYR A 812 12.89 -18.97 -3.84
N GLU A 813 13.05 -20.26 -3.57
CA GLU A 813 14.24 -21.03 -3.91
C GLU A 813 14.27 -21.45 -5.39
N GLU A 814 13.15 -21.96 -5.91
CA GLU A 814 13.10 -22.64 -7.22
C GLU A 814 12.57 -21.74 -8.35
N PHE A 815 11.92 -20.61 -8.07
CA PHE A 815 11.29 -19.79 -9.13
C PHE A 815 12.28 -19.33 -10.19
N ARG A 816 13.46 -18.86 -9.80
CA ARG A 816 14.51 -18.45 -10.77
C ARG A 816 15.03 -19.63 -11.59
N VAL A 817 15.05 -20.83 -11.02
CA VAL A 817 15.44 -22.07 -11.71
C VAL A 817 14.38 -22.43 -12.77
N ALA A 818 13.10 -22.43 -12.38
CA ALA A 818 11.98 -22.65 -13.29
C ALA A 818 11.96 -21.62 -14.43
N MET A 819 12.11 -20.34 -14.09
CA MET A 819 12.15 -19.24 -15.03
C MET A 819 13.29 -19.38 -16.05
N SER A 820 14.51 -19.71 -15.57
CA SER A 820 15.67 -19.96 -16.42
C SER A 820 15.51 -21.19 -17.32
N ALA A 821 14.85 -22.25 -16.83
CA ALA A 821 14.55 -23.43 -17.63
C ALA A 821 13.60 -23.06 -18.79
N ILE A 822 12.52 -22.35 -18.50
CA ILE A 822 11.52 -21.92 -19.50
C ILE A 822 12.14 -20.99 -20.54
N GLN A 823 12.89 -19.98 -20.08
CA GLN A 823 13.58 -19.05 -20.98
C GLN A 823 14.59 -19.78 -21.88
N GLY A 824 15.29 -20.78 -21.34
CA GLY A 824 16.18 -21.66 -22.08
C GLY A 824 15.49 -22.78 -22.88
N LYS A 825 14.16 -22.81 -22.95
CA LYS A 825 13.34 -23.85 -23.60
C LYS A 825 13.67 -25.28 -23.13
N ARG A 826 14.04 -25.42 -21.85
CA ARG A 826 14.30 -26.69 -21.16
C ARG A 826 13.10 -27.05 -20.29
N ARG A 827 12.90 -28.35 -20.05
CA ARG A 827 11.89 -28.82 -19.09
C ARG A 827 12.35 -28.51 -17.67
N TYR A 828 11.53 -27.79 -16.90
CA TYR A 828 11.69 -27.68 -15.46
C TYR A 828 11.25 -28.99 -14.79
N GLN A 829 12.05 -29.49 -13.84
CA GLN A 829 11.72 -30.68 -13.07
C GLN A 829 11.33 -30.25 -11.65
N PRO A 830 10.03 -30.27 -11.30
CA PRO A 830 9.57 -29.84 -9.99
C PRO A 830 10.07 -30.78 -8.89
N ARG A 831 10.41 -30.20 -7.73
CA ARG A 831 10.81 -30.94 -6.52
C ARG A 831 9.69 -31.05 -5.49
N ASN A 832 8.57 -30.39 -5.73
CA ASN A 832 7.39 -30.36 -4.86
C ASN A 832 6.41 -31.53 -5.08
N ILE A 833 6.87 -32.59 -5.73
CA ILE A 833 6.14 -33.84 -6.00
C ILE A 833 7.06 -35.06 -5.76
N PRO A 834 6.52 -36.28 -5.59
CA PRO A 834 7.33 -37.49 -5.51
C PRO A 834 8.22 -37.69 -6.74
N SER A 835 9.42 -38.24 -6.57
CA SER A 835 10.44 -38.35 -7.63
C SER A 835 10.03 -39.24 -8.81
N ASP A 836 9.11 -40.18 -8.62
CA ASP A 836 8.54 -41.02 -9.67
C ASP A 836 7.24 -40.46 -10.27
N ALA A 837 6.81 -39.27 -9.82
CA ALA A 837 5.59 -38.59 -10.22
C ALA A 837 4.34 -39.49 -10.16
N LYS A 838 4.21 -40.27 -9.09
CA LYS A 838 3.03 -41.10 -8.83
C LYS A 838 2.42 -40.78 -7.47
N TYR A 839 1.10 -40.66 -7.44
CA TYR A 839 0.37 -40.57 -6.19
C TYR A 839 0.38 -41.94 -5.48
N ARG A 840 0.60 -41.94 -4.16
CA ARG A 840 0.48 -43.12 -3.30
C ARG A 840 -0.37 -42.77 -2.10
N ILE A 841 -1.30 -43.66 -1.76
CA ILE A 841 -2.13 -43.53 -0.56
C ILE A 841 -1.22 -43.78 0.65
N LEU A 842 -1.00 -42.73 1.45
CA LEU A 842 -0.20 -42.77 2.67
C LEU A 842 -1.02 -42.14 3.80
N HIS A 843 -1.25 -42.92 4.87
CA HIS A 843 -2.17 -42.58 5.94
C HIS A 843 -1.53 -41.84 7.12
N ASP A 844 -0.20 -41.96 7.30
CA ASP A 844 0.55 -41.31 8.39
C ASP A 844 1.20 -39.98 7.93
N TYR A 845 0.86 -38.90 8.63
CA TYR A 845 1.66 -37.67 8.70
C TYR A 845 2.68 -37.82 9.83
N LYS A 846 3.98 -37.75 9.54
CA LYS A 846 5.05 -37.79 10.55
C LYS A 846 5.81 -36.47 10.51
N GLU A 847 5.67 -35.64 11.53
CA GLU A 847 6.60 -34.53 11.72
C GLU A 847 8.01 -35.08 11.95
N GLY A 848 8.99 -34.56 11.20
CA GLY A 848 10.41 -34.69 11.56
C GLY A 848 11.21 -35.87 10.98
N SER A 849 10.75 -36.57 9.95
CA SER A 849 11.68 -37.41 9.15
C SER A 849 12.14 -36.65 7.90
N ASN A 850 13.28 -35.97 8.06
CA ASN A 850 14.11 -35.45 6.96
C ASN A 850 14.54 -36.56 6.01
#